data_AF-A0A6J6ENA0-F1
#
_entry.id   AF-A0A6J6ENA0-F1
#
_cell.length_a   1.000
_cell.length_b   1.000
_cell.length_c   1.000
_cell.angle_alpha   90.00
_cell.angle_beta   90.00
_cell.angle_gamma   90.00
#
_symmetry.space_group_name_H-M   'P 1'
#
loop_
_entity.id
_entity.type
_entity.pdbx_description
1 polymer ?
#
loop_
_entity_poly.entity_id
_entity_poly.type
_entity_poly.pdbx_seq_one_letter_code
_entity_poly.pdbx_strand_id
1 'polypeptide(L)'
;MTISDETPTDTSDADAPSVPSERAIDRSTFVWSFAVLLFVLRVVGPNWRGGLPSFFPDSASFLKVARIGPFSPEFWFTERPVGMPLAYWLAGFDVRWLAVGQSLAYAMTAAFVCDTLLRLTRSRAVGWIASALVGSIVVQPRFALWCIEALSESLGMSASMLSLALWLRVARNPTRRRTRAATLATIAWLLVRDSHGLPVLVIASVMVVVGWRCADKPLRRTILRCASALFVAFAYVAVSQGTSERNQYPLMNNVGLRILPDASMTASFADKGMPVSPTLLDRTGRNTWDDGEVFLRAPELAEFREWVRGSGQFDQLTSLVTDTGFWLGVMNDALPSALGYDFGDYDRFDVGERLPSRFAWFSGIDSPAGLWWFVALALAGVVLIHKRSRLLALILGTGLVASLVELYASIATDAVEVQRHTIGPMLRINLLCVVSVLLAIDGLVRRASVERTPTRDSWLPVSAPAAVILGTIGWFAVENRSQDYDPQYARTIVERAARFGGTYYENGIHNKGPIETLLYDLARLPTSYDTYWFAIAFFALVISVVLGVAARTTARTFGGTPTAMALAATVTTIHFFMSSSDYAGVVYSRNITTALLALVFVVGLWDGAWTDERRARSAWIGSFVVLGLAVQTLLTTLFAAVAVAGLLLVLRRNSSRTGRPWLVAAVAFGGALASAPFWYALRGRFDEFWSGWWTYASFMSDGTGRGYMEQLGLGWNTMVDYYRERPESLLVVVAFVVVGFVRRTTSSPMQRTVTIVFVAWFAGGWIELILGQRYSSHYFSVIAVPTALMLASLIATLSPVLTIVGRWCAEPRRNDDRRASHAPVMLAAALLLVAQGSSLFWDGATRAGRFRSFSAESERRESGLDGQGRTVRAILDLVSDDGDAVLAWTMYPWTYLNNERVPATRLSWKSFMLGEIYLGRTSEEYVLPRTWDWFAADMKESDPAAYLRPKETTLDESTPFADYVNDEFAPAYDGTTIELRVRESIWSRLTAPNESDVTAPMPFVDETGCFRWQGTVKDLDSTEPFGFTFEDADGSAETVHLSINGERGWSSSDNVEFASGPRTSSEADLTLVVGPRSALLIENGSVLAAVRLDGTVRTSVFAPEDVGVVDARRSALTGIPGCVNS
;
A
#
# COMPACT_ATOMS: atom_id res chain seq x y z
N MET A 1 -74.09 33.13 -60.16
CA MET A 1 -73.64 31.72 -60.17
C MET A 1 -72.20 31.75 -60.65
N THR A 2 -71.31 31.71 -59.66
CA THR A 2 -69.89 32.06 -59.74
C THR A 2 -69.05 30.80 -59.94
N ILE A 3 -68.19 30.82 -60.96
CA ILE A 3 -67.05 29.93 -61.10
C ILE A 3 -65.84 30.82 -60.79
N SER A 4 -65.12 30.51 -59.70
CA SER A 4 -63.93 31.23 -59.26
C SER A 4 -62.78 30.26 -59.06
N ASP A 5 -61.60 30.76 -59.43
CA ASP A 5 -60.26 30.25 -59.21
C ASP A 5 -60.06 29.45 -57.91
N GLU A 6 -59.38 28.30 -58.03
CA GLU A 6 -58.61 27.73 -56.92
C GLU A 6 -57.12 27.76 -57.26
N THR A 7 -56.43 28.69 -56.61
CA THR A 7 -55.00 28.69 -56.39
C THR A 7 -54.67 27.77 -55.19
N PRO A 8 -53.55 27.03 -55.20
CA PRO A 8 -53.12 26.28 -54.04
C PRO A 8 -52.44 27.22 -53.04
N THR A 9 -53.06 27.43 -51.88
CA THR A 9 -52.44 28.10 -50.74
C THR A 9 -51.41 27.19 -50.09
N ASP A 10 -50.16 27.61 -50.26
CA ASP A 10 -48.98 27.33 -49.46
C ASP A 10 -49.31 27.37 -47.95
N THR A 11 -49.28 26.21 -47.29
CA THR A 11 -49.33 26.12 -45.82
C THR A 11 -47.91 25.91 -45.33
N SER A 12 -47.36 27.01 -44.82
CA SER A 12 -46.14 27.09 -44.04
C SER A 12 -46.28 26.26 -42.75
N ASP A 13 -45.88 25.00 -42.78
CA ASP A 13 -45.45 24.29 -41.57
C ASP A 13 -44.03 24.74 -41.23
N ALA A 14 -43.96 25.75 -40.37
CA ALA A 14 -42.73 26.26 -39.80
C ALA A 14 -41.99 25.13 -39.05
N ASP A 15 -40.74 24.92 -39.46
CA ASP A 15 -39.73 24.13 -38.76
C ASP A 15 -39.75 24.37 -37.24
N ALA A 16 -40.34 23.43 -36.50
CA ALA A 16 -40.08 23.29 -35.08
C ALA A 16 -38.63 22.80 -34.94
N PRO A 17 -37.74 23.52 -34.21
CA PRO A 17 -36.37 23.08 -34.05
C PRO A 17 -36.37 21.75 -33.30
N SER A 18 -35.89 20.69 -33.97
CA SER A 18 -35.64 19.40 -33.35
C SER A 18 -34.80 19.61 -32.10
N VAL A 19 -35.40 19.40 -30.93
CA VAL A 19 -34.70 19.43 -29.64
C VAL A 19 -33.46 18.54 -29.77
N PRO A 20 -32.24 19.06 -29.52
CA PRO A 20 -31.03 18.26 -29.64
C PRO A 20 -31.18 17.07 -28.69
N SER A 21 -31.12 15.84 -29.22
CA SER A 21 -31.05 14.64 -28.41
C SER A 21 -29.92 14.82 -27.40
N GLU A 22 -30.26 15.04 -26.13
CA GLU A 22 -29.30 15.20 -25.04
C GLU A 22 -28.34 14.00 -25.09
N ARG A 23 -27.08 14.28 -25.42
CA ARG A 23 -26.03 13.26 -25.54
C ARG A 23 -25.79 12.69 -24.15
N ALA A 24 -26.43 11.56 -23.86
CA ALA A 24 -26.16 10.73 -22.70
C ALA A 24 -24.64 10.57 -22.53
N ILE A 25 -24.08 11.03 -21.40
CA ILE A 25 -22.68 10.77 -21.09
C ILE A 25 -22.50 9.27 -20.85
N ASP A 26 -21.57 8.69 -21.60
CA ASP A 26 -21.26 7.27 -21.62
C ASP A 26 -20.62 6.87 -20.27
N ARG A 27 -21.24 5.95 -19.51
CA ARG A 27 -20.74 5.43 -18.22
C ARG A 27 -19.27 4.97 -18.29
N SER A 28 -18.80 4.60 -19.48
CA SER A 28 -17.38 4.30 -19.76
C SER A 28 -16.44 5.46 -19.44
N THR A 29 -16.84 6.70 -19.75
CA THR A 29 -16.01 7.89 -19.58
C THR A 29 -15.63 8.09 -18.12
N PHE A 30 -16.59 7.88 -17.22
CA PHE A 30 -16.38 7.98 -15.78
C PHE A 30 -15.42 6.92 -15.24
N VAL A 31 -15.65 5.65 -15.62
CA VAL A 31 -14.77 4.53 -15.24
C VAL A 31 -13.35 4.78 -15.71
N TRP A 32 -13.19 5.29 -16.93
CA TRP A 32 -11.87 5.58 -17.48
C TRP A 32 -11.20 6.80 -16.87
N SER A 33 -11.93 7.88 -16.59
CA SER A 33 -11.38 9.01 -15.84
C SER A 33 -10.90 8.60 -14.45
N PHE A 34 -11.64 7.71 -13.78
CA PHE A 34 -11.23 7.15 -12.49
C PHE A 34 -9.98 6.28 -12.62
N ALA A 35 -9.95 5.35 -13.59
CA ALA A 35 -8.79 4.50 -13.83
C ALA A 35 -7.53 5.31 -14.17
N VAL A 36 -7.67 6.39 -14.96
CA VAL A 36 -6.58 7.32 -15.28
C VAL A 36 -6.05 8.00 -14.02
N LEU A 37 -6.94 8.55 -13.19
CA LEU A 37 -6.54 9.24 -11.97
C LEU A 37 -5.86 8.27 -10.98
N LEU A 38 -6.43 7.08 -10.80
CA LEU A 38 -5.84 6.00 -9.99
C LEU A 38 -4.44 5.63 -10.49
N PHE A 39 -4.28 5.39 -11.79
CA PHE A 39 -2.99 5.03 -12.38
C PHE A 39 -1.94 6.13 -12.13
N VAL A 40 -2.27 7.39 -12.44
CA VAL A 40 -1.33 8.52 -12.25
C VAL A 40 -0.98 8.70 -10.78
N LEU A 41 -1.95 8.59 -9.87
CA LEU A 41 -1.69 8.69 -8.42
C LEU A 41 -0.77 7.57 -7.92
N ARG A 42 -0.92 6.34 -8.41
CA ARG A 42 -0.09 5.20 -8.01
C ARG A 42 1.33 5.29 -8.54
N VAL A 43 1.48 5.70 -9.80
CA VAL A 43 2.79 5.77 -10.45
C VAL A 43 3.57 7.00 -9.99
N VAL A 44 2.93 8.18 -10.01
CA VAL A 44 3.61 9.47 -9.75
C VAL A 44 3.58 9.87 -8.27
N GLY A 45 2.47 9.60 -7.58
CA GLY A 45 2.18 10.16 -6.25
C GLY A 45 3.26 9.97 -5.21
N PRO A 46 3.76 8.74 -4.96
CA PRO A 46 4.74 8.50 -3.89
C PRO A 46 6.07 9.22 -4.11
N ASN A 47 6.50 9.39 -5.35
CA ASN A 47 7.80 9.98 -5.69
C ASN A 47 7.73 11.47 -6.02
N TRP A 48 6.52 12.08 -5.97
CA TRP A 48 6.31 13.48 -6.30
C TRP A 48 7.19 14.42 -5.47
N ARG A 49 7.31 14.16 -4.16
CA ARG A 49 8.14 14.96 -3.25
C ARG A 49 9.65 14.77 -3.51
N GLY A 50 10.06 13.58 -3.93
CA GLY A 50 11.46 13.26 -4.28
C GLY A 50 11.93 13.91 -5.57
N GLY A 51 11.01 14.47 -6.34
CA GLY A 51 11.32 15.37 -7.44
C GLY A 51 11.63 14.73 -8.78
N LEU A 52 11.49 13.40 -8.89
CA LEU A 52 11.64 12.62 -10.12
C LEU A 52 12.90 12.99 -10.92
N PRO A 53 14.10 12.92 -10.31
CA PRO A 53 15.33 13.22 -11.01
C PRO A 53 15.53 12.27 -12.19
N SER A 54 16.18 12.78 -13.23
CA SER A 54 16.52 12.00 -14.41
C SER A 54 17.86 11.28 -14.18
N PHE A 55 17.89 9.97 -14.42
CA PHE A 55 19.07 9.13 -14.17
C PHE A 55 19.77 8.64 -15.45
N PHE A 56 19.05 8.58 -16.57
CA PHE A 56 19.57 7.99 -17.80
C PHE A 56 20.31 9.00 -18.68
N PRO A 57 21.46 8.63 -19.28
CA PRO A 57 22.20 9.50 -20.21
C PRO A 57 21.33 10.03 -21.36
N ASP A 58 20.41 9.20 -21.85
CA ASP A 58 19.44 9.58 -22.88
C ASP A 58 18.58 10.77 -22.50
N SER A 59 18.11 10.81 -21.25
CA SER A 59 17.28 11.90 -20.76
C SER A 59 18.04 13.22 -20.72
N ALA A 60 19.32 13.19 -20.35
CA ALA A 60 20.19 14.37 -20.40
C ALA A 60 20.39 14.87 -21.84
N SER A 61 20.55 13.97 -22.81
CA SER A 61 20.64 14.30 -24.23
C SER A 61 19.32 14.87 -24.78
N PHE A 62 18.16 14.31 -24.43
CA PHE A 62 16.86 14.90 -24.80
C PHE A 62 16.68 16.31 -24.23
N LEU A 63 17.09 16.54 -22.98
CA LEU A 63 17.04 17.85 -22.35
C LEU A 63 17.99 18.85 -23.01
N LYS A 64 19.20 18.43 -23.38
CA LYS A 64 20.17 19.23 -24.15
C LYS A 64 19.55 19.69 -25.47
N VAL A 65 18.95 18.78 -26.23
CA VAL A 65 18.25 19.12 -27.49
C VAL A 65 17.06 20.04 -27.23
N ALA A 66 16.28 19.78 -26.18
CA ALA A 66 15.12 20.63 -25.84
C ALA A 66 15.51 22.09 -25.60
N ARG A 67 16.69 22.34 -25.00
CA ARG A 67 17.22 23.69 -24.74
C ARG A 67 17.60 24.46 -26.01
N ILE A 68 17.86 23.79 -27.13
CA ILE A 68 18.05 24.44 -28.43
C ILE A 68 16.73 25.11 -28.88
N GLY A 69 15.60 24.47 -28.58
CA GLY A 69 14.24 24.97 -28.83
C GLY A 69 13.77 24.80 -30.29
N PRO A 70 12.45 24.59 -30.51
CA PRO A 70 11.90 24.23 -31.83
C PRO A 70 11.98 25.35 -32.88
N PHE A 71 12.33 26.57 -32.47
CA PHE A 71 12.49 27.72 -33.37
C PHE A 71 13.89 27.78 -34.01
N SER A 72 14.86 27.00 -33.51
CA SER A 72 16.17 26.86 -34.13
C SER A 72 16.12 25.74 -35.18
N PRO A 73 16.69 25.92 -36.39
CA PRO A 73 16.84 24.84 -37.36
C PRO A 73 17.61 23.63 -36.82
N GLU A 74 18.57 23.87 -35.93
CA GLU A 74 19.42 22.83 -35.32
C GLU A 74 18.60 21.80 -34.52
N PHE A 75 17.52 22.24 -33.86
CA PHE A 75 16.62 21.36 -33.11
C PHE A 75 16.07 20.20 -33.96
N TRP A 76 15.87 20.43 -35.26
CA TRP A 76 15.23 19.47 -36.17
C TRP A 76 16.20 18.45 -36.77
N PHE A 77 17.51 18.65 -36.62
CA PHE A 77 18.56 17.84 -37.26
C PHE A 77 19.69 17.44 -36.30
N THR A 78 19.44 17.46 -34.99
CA THR A 78 20.43 17.13 -33.96
C THR A 78 20.37 15.65 -33.53
N GLU A 79 21.13 15.31 -32.48
CA GLU A 79 21.44 13.96 -31.99
C GLU A 79 20.24 13.13 -31.50
N ARG A 80 19.02 13.70 -31.42
CA ARG A 80 17.81 12.98 -30.97
C ARG A 80 16.58 13.25 -31.86
N PRO A 81 15.66 12.27 -31.99
CA PRO A 81 14.34 12.50 -32.59
C PRO A 81 13.56 13.59 -31.86
N VAL A 82 12.86 14.46 -32.61
CA VAL A 82 12.29 15.72 -32.09
C VAL A 82 11.12 15.56 -31.12
N GLY A 83 10.45 14.40 -31.08
CA GLY A 83 9.24 14.20 -30.28
C GLY A 83 9.47 14.35 -28.77
N MET A 84 10.50 13.71 -28.24
CA MET A 84 10.85 13.80 -26.80
C MET A 84 11.39 15.18 -26.40
N PRO A 85 12.35 15.78 -27.13
CA PRO A 85 12.78 17.15 -26.88
C PRO A 85 11.65 18.18 -26.92
N LEU A 86 10.68 18.03 -27.83
CA LEU A 86 9.52 18.90 -27.87
C LEU A 86 8.64 18.74 -26.62
N ALA A 87 8.46 17.51 -26.13
CA ALA A 87 7.76 17.27 -24.87
C ALA A 87 8.47 17.90 -23.67
N TYR A 88 9.80 17.80 -23.60
CA TYR A 88 10.63 18.49 -22.60
C TYR A 88 10.48 20.02 -22.67
N TRP A 89 10.50 20.58 -23.88
CA TRP A 89 10.34 22.01 -24.10
C TRP A 89 8.95 22.50 -23.65
N LEU A 90 7.89 21.74 -23.97
CA LEU A 90 6.53 22.02 -23.52
C LEU A 90 6.35 21.89 -22.00
N ALA A 91 7.12 21.01 -21.36
CA ALA A 91 7.15 20.85 -19.90
C ALA A 91 8.00 21.92 -19.19
N GLY A 92 8.51 22.93 -19.91
CA GLY A 92 9.34 23.98 -19.33
C GLY A 92 10.69 23.47 -18.83
N PHE A 93 11.23 22.41 -19.44
CA PHE A 93 12.48 21.75 -19.05
C PHE A 93 12.45 21.04 -17.68
N ASP A 94 11.28 20.92 -17.07
CA ASP A 94 11.09 20.26 -15.77
C ASP A 94 10.69 18.79 -15.97
N VAL A 95 11.54 17.88 -15.47
CA VAL A 95 11.34 16.43 -15.53
C VAL A 95 10.06 16.01 -14.80
N ARG A 96 9.66 16.71 -13.73
CA ARG A 96 8.45 16.40 -12.96
C ARG A 96 7.20 16.58 -13.80
N TRP A 97 7.11 17.72 -14.50
CA TRP A 97 5.98 18.02 -15.37
C TRP A 97 5.97 17.14 -16.61
N LEU A 98 7.15 16.77 -17.13
CA LEU A 98 7.26 15.78 -18.19
C LEU A 98 6.72 14.41 -17.74
N ALA A 99 7.16 13.91 -16.59
CA ALA A 99 6.74 12.62 -16.04
C ALA A 99 5.22 12.59 -15.79
N VAL A 100 4.64 13.65 -15.20
CA VAL A 100 3.18 13.79 -15.07
C VAL A 100 2.49 13.76 -16.43
N GLY A 101 2.99 14.54 -17.39
CA GLY A 101 2.43 14.64 -18.73
C GLY A 101 2.45 13.30 -19.46
N GLN A 102 3.55 12.55 -19.37
CA GLN A 102 3.74 11.24 -19.98
C GLN A 102 2.86 10.17 -19.30
N SER A 103 2.86 10.12 -17.97
CA SER A 103 1.97 9.24 -17.19
C SER A 103 0.49 9.47 -17.52
N LEU A 104 0.09 10.74 -17.60
CA LEU A 104 -1.28 11.11 -17.97
C LEU A 104 -1.58 10.74 -19.42
N ALA A 105 -0.67 11.03 -20.36
CA ALA A 105 -0.84 10.65 -21.76
C ALA A 105 -0.97 9.13 -21.93
N TYR A 106 -0.14 8.35 -21.24
CA TYR A 106 -0.17 6.90 -21.24
C TYR A 106 -1.53 6.38 -20.75
N ALA A 107 -1.96 6.82 -19.56
CA ALA A 107 -3.22 6.40 -18.97
C ALA A 107 -4.43 6.83 -19.82
N MET A 108 -4.47 8.08 -20.30
CA MET A 108 -5.56 8.61 -21.11
C MET A 108 -5.68 7.88 -22.45
N THR A 109 -4.55 7.54 -23.08
CA THR A 109 -4.56 6.82 -24.36
C THR A 109 -5.00 5.37 -24.19
N ALA A 110 -4.60 4.70 -23.10
CA ALA A 110 -5.13 3.38 -22.74
C ALA A 110 -6.64 3.41 -22.46
N ALA A 111 -7.11 4.40 -21.68
CA ALA A 111 -8.54 4.67 -21.48
C ALA A 111 -9.28 4.90 -22.82
N PHE A 112 -8.65 5.63 -23.74
CA PHE A 112 -9.21 5.91 -25.05
C PHE A 112 -9.28 4.67 -25.95
N VAL A 113 -8.31 3.74 -25.85
CA VAL A 113 -8.39 2.41 -26.46
C VAL A 113 -9.58 1.65 -25.88
N CYS A 114 -9.73 1.59 -24.56
CA CYS A 114 -10.83 0.88 -23.90
C CYS A 114 -12.21 1.45 -24.27
N ASP A 115 -12.38 2.78 -24.26
CA ASP A 115 -13.60 3.44 -24.75
C ASP A 115 -13.87 3.11 -26.22
N THR A 116 -12.82 3.06 -27.05
CA THR A 116 -12.95 2.66 -28.46
C THR A 116 -13.41 1.21 -28.60
N LEU A 117 -12.94 0.29 -27.76
CA LEU A 117 -13.36 -1.11 -27.77
C LEU A 117 -14.81 -1.28 -27.31
N LEU A 118 -15.23 -0.59 -26.26
CA LEU A 118 -16.64 -0.57 -25.83
C LEU A 118 -17.58 -0.04 -26.92
N ARG A 119 -17.08 0.88 -27.75
CA ARG A 119 -17.82 1.41 -28.90
C ARG A 119 -17.80 0.47 -30.10
N LEU A 120 -16.73 -0.28 -30.32
CA LEU A 120 -16.58 -1.21 -31.45
C LEU A 120 -17.32 -2.52 -31.24
N THR A 121 -17.31 -3.03 -30.01
CA THR A 121 -18.01 -4.25 -29.62
C THR A 121 -19.51 -4.01 -29.56
N ARG A 122 -20.28 -5.03 -29.94
CA ARG A 122 -21.74 -4.98 -29.84
C ARG A 122 -22.21 -5.48 -28.47
N SER A 123 -21.56 -6.53 -27.94
CA SER A 123 -21.79 -6.99 -26.57
C SER A 123 -21.02 -6.13 -25.58
N ARG A 124 -21.75 -5.46 -24.68
CA ARG A 124 -21.13 -4.67 -23.60
C ARG A 124 -20.26 -5.54 -22.68
N ALA A 125 -20.64 -6.79 -22.46
CA ALA A 125 -19.85 -7.72 -21.65
C ALA A 125 -18.50 -8.01 -22.32
N VAL A 126 -18.49 -8.32 -23.63
CA VAL A 126 -17.24 -8.55 -24.38
C VAL A 126 -16.39 -7.28 -24.42
N GLY A 127 -17.02 -6.10 -24.58
CA GLY A 127 -16.33 -4.82 -24.52
C GLY A 127 -15.65 -4.54 -23.17
N TRP A 128 -16.32 -4.87 -22.06
CA TRP A 128 -15.74 -4.74 -20.72
C TRP A 128 -14.63 -5.76 -20.46
N ILE A 129 -14.79 -7.01 -20.90
CA ILE A 129 -13.73 -8.03 -20.84
C ILE A 129 -12.50 -7.57 -21.65
N ALA A 130 -12.70 -7.05 -22.85
CA ALA A 130 -11.62 -6.51 -23.67
C ALA A 130 -10.90 -5.35 -23.00
N SER A 131 -11.67 -4.45 -22.40
CA SER A 131 -11.10 -3.32 -21.68
C SER A 131 -10.35 -3.76 -20.43
N ALA A 132 -10.84 -4.78 -19.72
CA ALA A 132 -10.15 -5.37 -18.57
C ALA A 132 -8.83 -6.01 -18.99
N LEU A 133 -8.80 -6.83 -20.05
CA LEU A 133 -7.57 -7.46 -20.54
C LEU A 133 -6.55 -6.45 -21.06
N VAL A 134 -6.99 -5.41 -21.77
CA VAL A 134 -6.13 -4.29 -22.17
C VAL A 134 -5.60 -3.55 -20.94
N GLY A 135 -6.46 -3.24 -19.97
CA GLY A 135 -6.07 -2.64 -18.70
C GLY A 135 -5.02 -3.48 -17.98
N SER A 136 -5.22 -4.79 -17.88
CA SER A 136 -4.29 -5.74 -17.25
C SER A 136 -2.93 -5.79 -17.93
N ILE A 137 -2.82 -5.51 -19.24
CA ILE A 137 -1.54 -5.38 -19.95
C ILE A 137 -0.90 -4.04 -19.62
N VAL A 138 -1.66 -2.95 -19.77
CA VAL A 138 -1.16 -1.57 -19.62
C VAL A 138 -0.65 -1.30 -18.20
N VAL A 139 -1.25 -1.92 -17.17
CA VAL A 139 -0.81 -1.74 -15.77
C VAL A 139 0.36 -2.64 -15.37
N GLN A 140 0.84 -3.53 -16.24
CA GLN A 140 1.99 -4.38 -15.87
C GLN A 140 3.23 -3.51 -15.68
N PRO A 141 4.03 -3.76 -14.64
CA PRO A 141 5.26 -3.01 -14.36
C PRO A 141 6.15 -2.83 -15.59
N ARG A 142 6.38 -3.91 -16.36
CA ARG A 142 7.20 -3.90 -17.59
C ARG A 142 6.79 -2.85 -18.63
N PHE A 143 5.53 -2.41 -18.66
CA PHE A 143 5.05 -1.33 -19.54
C PHE A 143 4.82 -0.02 -18.80
N ALA A 144 4.30 -0.10 -17.57
CA ALA A 144 3.88 1.06 -16.80
C ALA A 144 5.06 1.86 -16.23
N LEU A 145 6.17 1.23 -15.84
CA LEU A 145 7.32 1.94 -15.24
C LEU A 145 7.88 3.01 -16.18
N TRP A 146 7.83 2.77 -17.48
CA TRP A 146 8.36 3.73 -18.45
C TRP A 146 7.63 5.07 -18.43
N CYS A 147 6.39 5.14 -17.95
CA CYS A 147 5.62 6.38 -18.00
C CYS A 147 6.06 7.46 -16.98
N ILE A 148 6.95 7.10 -16.05
CA ILE A 148 7.64 8.04 -15.15
C ILE A 148 9.10 8.30 -15.57
N GLU A 149 9.68 7.38 -16.34
CA GLU A 149 11.03 7.52 -16.88
C GLU A 149 11.05 8.46 -18.08
N ALA A 150 11.96 9.44 -18.04
CA ALA A 150 12.04 10.50 -19.05
C ALA A 150 12.77 10.04 -20.32
N LEU A 151 12.25 8.99 -20.94
CA LEU A 151 12.77 8.27 -22.09
C LEU A 151 11.73 8.21 -23.22
N SER A 152 12.17 7.83 -24.41
CA SER A 152 11.32 7.84 -25.62
C SER A 152 10.28 6.72 -25.66
N GLU A 153 10.50 5.64 -24.90
CA GLU A 153 9.62 4.50 -24.75
C GLU A 153 8.23 4.93 -24.26
N SER A 154 8.18 5.84 -23.30
CA SER A 154 6.95 6.29 -22.63
C SER A 154 5.99 7.00 -23.58
N LEU A 155 6.50 8.00 -24.28
CA LEU A 155 5.76 8.78 -25.27
C LEU A 155 5.49 7.93 -26.52
N GLY A 156 6.42 7.05 -26.90
CA GLY A 156 6.28 6.14 -28.03
C GLY A 156 5.12 5.17 -27.84
N MET A 157 5.02 4.54 -26.66
CA MET A 157 3.91 3.66 -26.31
C MET A 157 2.57 4.41 -26.31
N SER A 158 2.51 5.58 -25.65
CA SER A 158 1.30 6.41 -25.57
C SER A 158 0.80 6.86 -26.95
N ALA A 159 1.69 7.39 -27.80
CA ALA A 159 1.36 7.84 -29.15
C ALA A 159 0.93 6.66 -30.04
N SER A 160 1.54 5.48 -29.87
CA SER A 160 1.15 4.29 -30.62
C SER A 160 -0.24 3.77 -30.23
N MET A 161 -0.59 3.79 -28.94
CA MET A 161 -1.94 3.46 -28.46
C MET A 161 -2.99 4.44 -28.99
N LEU A 162 -2.69 5.74 -28.99
CA LEU A 162 -3.55 6.76 -29.57
C LEU A 162 -3.77 6.53 -31.07
N SER A 163 -2.68 6.27 -31.82
CA SER A 163 -2.73 5.95 -33.24
C SER A 163 -3.63 4.73 -33.51
N LEU A 164 -3.41 3.63 -32.76
CA LEU A 164 -4.22 2.42 -32.85
C LEU A 164 -5.71 2.71 -32.62
N ALA A 165 -6.05 3.39 -31.52
CA ALA A 165 -7.44 3.74 -31.20
C ALA A 165 -8.10 4.58 -32.30
N LEU A 166 -7.38 5.55 -32.87
CA LEU A 166 -7.90 6.40 -33.94
C LEU A 166 -8.08 5.63 -35.25
N TRP A 167 -7.15 4.75 -35.62
CA TRP A 167 -7.30 3.85 -36.77
C TRP A 167 -8.47 2.88 -36.59
N LEU A 168 -8.68 2.34 -35.38
CA LEU A 168 -9.85 1.55 -35.03
C LEU A 168 -11.17 2.34 -35.19
N ARG A 169 -11.19 3.63 -34.86
CA ARG A 169 -12.35 4.51 -35.12
C ARG A 169 -12.56 4.84 -36.60
N VAL A 170 -11.49 4.91 -37.39
CA VAL A 170 -11.56 5.02 -38.86
C VAL A 170 -12.18 3.74 -39.44
N ALA A 171 -11.79 2.57 -38.95
CA ALA A 171 -12.32 1.29 -39.39
C ALA A 171 -13.85 1.18 -39.27
N ARG A 172 -14.42 1.75 -38.20
CA ARG A 172 -15.86 1.75 -37.94
C ARG A 172 -16.63 2.70 -38.85
N ASN A 173 -16.13 3.91 -39.03
CA ASN A 173 -16.77 4.94 -39.86
C ASN A 173 -15.69 5.86 -40.44
N PRO A 174 -15.20 5.57 -41.66
CA PRO A 174 -14.11 6.31 -42.26
C PRO A 174 -14.60 7.70 -42.68
N THR A 175 -14.02 8.73 -42.07
CA THR A 175 -14.33 10.13 -42.40
C THR A 175 -13.03 10.90 -42.54
N ARG A 176 -13.06 11.99 -43.33
CA ARG A 176 -11.87 12.83 -43.57
C ARG A 176 -11.24 13.32 -42.27
N ARG A 177 -12.06 13.71 -41.29
CA ARG A 177 -11.60 14.19 -39.96
C ARG A 177 -10.88 13.08 -39.19
N ARG A 178 -11.47 11.87 -39.13
CA ARG A 178 -10.88 10.73 -38.41
C ARG A 178 -9.60 10.23 -39.07
N THR A 179 -9.57 10.15 -40.40
CA THR A 179 -8.35 9.77 -41.14
C THR A 179 -7.23 10.76 -40.88
N ARG A 180 -7.50 12.08 -40.95
CA ARG A 180 -6.50 13.10 -40.60
C ARG A 180 -6.01 12.97 -39.16
N ALA A 181 -6.91 12.77 -38.20
CA ALA A 181 -6.54 12.59 -36.80
C ALA A 181 -5.65 11.35 -36.58
N ALA A 182 -6.00 10.20 -37.18
CA ALA A 182 -5.19 8.99 -37.11
C ALA A 182 -3.81 9.18 -37.73
N THR A 183 -3.74 9.87 -38.88
CA THR A 183 -2.47 10.23 -39.52
C THR A 183 -1.63 11.15 -38.65
N LEU A 184 -2.21 12.19 -38.05
CA LEU A 184 -1.47 13.09 -37.15
C LEU A 184 -0.93 12.35 -35.92
N ALA A 185 -1.71 11.44 -35.33
CA ALA A 185 -1.23 10.60 -34.24
C ALA A 185 -0.10 9.64 -34.68
N THR A 186 -0.17 9.14 -35.92
CA THR A 186 0.89 8.29 -36.50
C THR A 186 2.17 9.10 -36.77
N ILE A 187 2.05 10.35 -37.23
CA ILE A 187 3.20 11.27 -37.38
C ILE A 187 3.79 11.60 -36.01
N ALA A 188 2.94 11.93 -35.02
CA ALA A 188 3.41 12.19 -33.66
C ALA A 188 4.17 10.99 -33.09
N TRP A 189 3.67 9.77 -33.31
CA TRP A 189 4.36 8.53 -32.95
C TRP A 189 5.70 8.39 -33.69
N LEU A 190 5.74 8.59 -35.01
CA LEU A 190 6.95 8.55 -35.82
C LEU A 190 8.05 9.48 -35.30
N LEU A 191 7.68 10.70 -34.90
CA LEU A 191 8.65 11.71 -34.46
C LEU A 191 9.28 11.42 -33.08
N VAL A 192 8.77 10.45 -32.32
CA VAL A 192 9.33 10.08 -31.01
C VAL A 192 10.61 9.26 -31.14
N ARG A 193 10.69 8.36 -32.13
CA ARG A 193 11.82 7.44 -32.32
C ARG A 193 12.02 7.08 -33.79
N ASP A 194 13.27 6.96 -34.20
CA ASP A 194 13.62 6.60 -35.58
C ASP A 194 13.19 5.17 -35.94
N SER A 195 13.17 4.25 -34.96
CA SER A 195 12.70 2.86 -35.14
C SER A 195 11.23 2.77 -35.60
N HIS A 196 10.43 3.82 -35.36
CA HIS A 196 9.04 3.88 -35.82
C HIS A 196 8.94 4.14 -37.34
N GLY A 197 10.04 4.45 -38.04
CA GLY A 197 10.05 4.68 -39.48
C GLY A 197 9.52 3.50 -40.30
N LEU A 198 10.05 2.30 -40.04
CA LEU A 198 9.67 1.07 -40.75
C LEU A 198 8.18 0.70 -40.59
N PRO A 199 7.60 0.62 -39.37
CA PRO A 199 6.17 0.34 -39.23
C PRO A 199 5.29 1.42 -39.89
N VAL A 200 5.69 2.69 -39.84
CA VAL A 200 4.94 3.78 -40.50
C VAL A 200 5.02 3.69 -42.02
N LEU A 201 6.13 3.24 -42.58
CA LEU A 201 6.26 2.96 -44.02
C LEU A 201 5.30 1.86 -44.47
N VAL A 202 5.13 0.80 -43.67
CA VAL A 202 4.14 -0.26 -43.92
C VAL A 202 2.72 0.32 -43.92
N ILE A 203 2.37 1.13 -42.92
CA ILE A 203 1.05 1.79 -42.82
C ILE A 203 0.81 2.69 -44.03
N ALA A 204 1.77 3.55 -44.39
CA ALA A 204 1.68 4.48 -45.52
C ALA A 204 1.49 3.74 -46.86
N SER A 205 2.21 2.63 -47.06
CA SER A 205 2.10 1.79 -48.25
C SER A 205 0.71 1.16 -48.38
N VAL A 206 0.16 0.63 -47.29
CA VAL A 206 -1.22 0.09 -47.28
C VAL A 206 -2.24 1.21 -47.53
N MET A 207 -2.03 2.41 -46.99
CA MET A 207 -2.90 3.56 -47.26
C MET A 207 -2.93 3.94 -48.75
N VAL A 208 -1.82 3.83 -49.48
CA VAL A 208 -1.81 4.06 -50.94
C VAL A 208 -2.70 3.03 -51.64
N VAL A 209 -2.55 1.75 -51.30
CA VAL A 209 -3.36 0.66 -51.87
C VAL A 209 -4.86 0.88 -51.57
N VAL A 210 -5.21 1.20 -50.33
CA VAL A 210 -6.60 1.50 -49.93
C VAL A 210 -7.13 2.74 -50.64
N GLY A 211 -6.32 3.81 -50.72
CA GLY A 211 -6.67 5.04 -51.40
C GLY A 211 -6.97 4.82 -52.87
N TRP A 212 -6.16 4.02 -53.57
CA TRP A 212 -6.40 3.65 -54.96
C TRP A 212 -7.68 2.85 -55.18
N ARG A 213 -8.03 1.97 -54.24
CA ARG A 213 -9.24 1.13 -54.30
C ARG A 213 -10.50 1.83 -53.76
N CYS A 214 -10.37 3.00 -53.14
CA CYS A 214 -11.50 3.71 -52.52
C CYS A 214 -12.39 4.40 -53.58
N ALA A 215 -13.68 4.06 -53.59
CA ALA A 215 -14.65 4.59 -54.54
C ALA A 215 -15.09 6.04 -54.23
N ASP A 216 -15.16 6.41 -52.95
CA ASP A 216 -15.48 7.78 -52.52
C ASP A 216 -14.32 8.73 -52.87
N LYS A 217 -14.52 9.58 -53.89
CA LYS A 217 -13.49 10.50 -54.42
C LYS A 217 -12.93 11.45 -53.34
N PRO A 218 -13.75 12.17 -52.54
CA PRO A 218 -13.26 12.98 -51.42
C PRO A 218 -12.46 12.20 -50.37
N LEU A 219 -12.92 11.01 -49.97
CA LEU A 219 -12.21 10.18 -48.99
C LEU A 219 -10.90 9.64 -49.56
N ARG A 220 -10.92 9.12 -50.80
CA ARG A 220 -9.74 8.71 -51.57
C ARG A 220 -8.66 9.78 -51.60
N ARG A 221 -9.02 11.02 -51.99
CA ARG A 221 -8.08 12.15 -52.00
C ARG A 221 -7.50 12.42 -50.61
N THR A 222 -8.32 12.27 -49.57
CA THR A 222 -7.85 12.47 -48.19
C THR A 222 -6.87 11.37 -47.77
N ILE A 223 -7.19 10.10 -48.04
CA ILE A 223 -6.30 8.96 -47.74
C ILE A 223 -4.97 9.11 -48.45
N LEU A 224 -4.97 9.43 -49.75
CA LEU A 224 -3.74 9.61 -50.52
C LEU A 224 -2.91 10.80 -50.01
N ARG A 225 -3.53 11.93 -49.68
CA ARG A 225 -2.82 13.07 -49.06
C ARG A 225 -2.22 12.71 -47.71
N CYS A 226 -2.95 11.96 -46.90
CA CYS A 226 -2.46 11.48 -45.61
C CYS A 226 -1.31 10.47 -45.77
N ALA A 227 -1.36 9.58 -46.77
CA ALA A 227 -0.27 8.69 -47.10
C ALA A 227 0.97 9.48 -47.54
N SER A 228 0.81 10.47 -48.44
CA SER A 228 1.89 11.38 -48.83
C SER A 228 2.49 12.12 -47.63
N ALA A 229 1.67 12.58 -46.69
CA ALA A 229 2.16 13.23 -45.47
C ALA A 229 3.00 12.28 -44.59
N LEU A 230 2.62 10.99 -44.49
CA LEU A 230 3.43 9.98 -43.80
C LEU A 230 4.75 9.71 -44.53
N PHE A 231 4.76 9.64 -45.86
CA PHE A 231 6.00 9.51 -46.62
C PHE A 231 6.92 10.72 -46.46
N VAL A 232 6.37 11.94 -46.43
CA VAL A 232 7.16 13.15 -46.18
C VAL A 232 7.72 13.15 -44.76
N ALA A 233 6.93 12.77 -43.75
CA ALA A 233 7.41 12.66 -42.38
C ALA A 233 8.49 11.57 -42.23
N PHE A 234 8.31 10.42 -42.90
CA PHE A 234 9.32 9.36 -42.96
C PHE A 234 10.61 9.84 -43.63
N ALA A 235 10.51 10.52 -44.78
CA ALA A 235 11.65 11.08 -45.48
C ALA A 235 12.39 12.10 -44.61
N TYR A 236 11.67 12.95 -43.87
CA TYR A 236 12.27 13.85 -42.89
C TYR A 236 13.04 13.08 -41.80
N VAL A 237 12.43 12.05 -41.19
CA VAL A 237 13.10 11.24 -40.16
C VAL A 237 14.36 10.57 -40.73
N ALA A 238 14.27 9.97 -41.92
CA ALA A 238 15.41 9.32 -42.58
C ALA A 238 16.55 10.32 -42.89
N VAL A 239 16.23 11.51 -43.41
CA VAL A 239 17.23 12.56 -43.65
C VAL A 239 17.83 13.07 -42.34
N SER A 240 16.98 13.34 -41.34
CA SER A 240 17.39 13.82 -40.03
C SER A 240 18.32 12.83 -39.32
N GLN A 241 18.00 11.54 -39.39
CA GLN A 241 18.81 10.43 -38.87
C GLN A 241 20.16 10.33 -39.57
N GLY A 242 20.19 10.47 -40.91
CA GLY A 242 21.43 10.46 -41.69
C GLY A 242 22.32 11.66 -41.41
N THR A 243 21.76 12.88 -41.37
CA THR A 243 22.51 14.12 -41.09
C THR A 243 23.08 14.18 -39.67
N SER A 244 22.37 13.60 -38.69
CA SER A 244 22.80 13.58 -37.29
C SER A 244 23.59 12.32 -36.91
N GLU A 245 23.87 11.44 -37.87
CA GLU A 245 24.63 10.21 -37.69
C GLU A 245 24.08 9.28 -36.57
N ARG A 246 22.77 9.38 -36.27
CA ARG A 246 22.11 8.66 -35.16
C ARG A 246 22.18 7.12 -35.26
N ASN A 247 22.46 6.59 -36.45
CA ASN A 247 22.62 5.15 -36.70
C ASN A 247 24.05 4.63 -36.55
N GLN A 248 25.02 5.51 -36.27
CA GLN A 248 26.41 5.11 -36.14
C GLN A 248 26.59 4.08 -35.02
N TYR A 249 26.08 4.35 -33.82
CA TYR A 249 26.29 3.46 -32.67
C TYR A 249 25.59 2.10 -32.82
N PRO A 250 24.30 2.03 -33.23
CA PRO A 250 23.65 0.74 -33.47
C PRO A 250 24.38 -0.10 -34.52
N LEU A 251 24.88 0.52 -35.59
CA LEU A 251 25.66 -0.18 -36.62
C LEU A 251 26.98 -0.71 -36.05
N MET A 252 27.74 0.11 -35.32
CA MET A 252 29.01 -0.33 -34.71
C MET A 252 28.79 -1.46 -33.70
N ASN A 253 27.74 -1.37 -32.88
CA ASN A 253 27.34 -2.43 -31.95
C ASN A 253 27.03 -3.74 -32.69
N ASN A 254 26.26 -3.67 -33.78
CA ASN A 254 25.97 -4.82 -34.60
C ASN A 254 27.22 -5.41 -35.25
N VAL A 255 28.13 -4.56 -35.73
CA VAL A 255 29.40 -5.03 -36.29
C VAL A 255 30.17 -5.83 -35.26
N GLY A 256 30.44 -5.25 -34.09
CA GLY A 256 31.20 -5.91 -33.03
C GLY A 256 30.54 -7.16 -32.46
N LEU A 257 29.24 -7.12 -32.18
CA LEU A 257 28.53 -8.17 -31.43
C LEU A 257 27.89 -9.26 -32.30
N ARG A 258 27.67 -9.01 -33.60
CA ARG A 258 26.90 -9.95 -34.45
C ARG A 258 27.54 -10.24 -35.80
N ILE A 259 28.11 -9.23 -36.47
CA ILE A 259 28.70 -9.41 -37.80
C ILE A 259 30.09 -10.04 -37.66
N LEU A 260 31.01 -9.43 -36.89
CA LEU A 260 32.38 -9.92 -36.73
C LEU A 260 32.47 -11.35 -36.16
N PRO A 261 31.62 -11.76 -35.19
CA PRO A 261 31.63 -13.14 -34.69
C PRO A 261 31.20 -14.19 -35.73
N ASP A 262 30.46 -13.79 -36.78
CA ASP A 262 30.02 -14.69 -37.85
C ASP A 262 30.87 -14.47 -39.11
N ALA A 263 31.66 -15.48 -39.47
CA ALA A 263 32.59 -15.39 -40.60
C ALA A 263 31.89 -15.13 -41.93
N SER A 264 30.66 -15.64 -42.13
CA SER A 264 29.90 -15.47 -43.37
C SER A 264 29.36 -14.05 -43.49
N MET A 265 28.87 -13.49 -42.39
CA MET A 265 28.41 -12.10 -42.33
C MET A 265 29.57 -11.12 -42.43
N THR A 266 30.70 -11.42 -41.80
CA THR A 266 31.93 -10.61 -41.91
C THR A 266 32.38 -10.53 -43.37
N ALA A 267 32.43 -11.66 -44.08
CA ALA A 267 32.79 -11.69 -45.50
C ALA A 267 31.78 -10.90 -46.35
N SER A 268 30.47 -11.09 -46.13
CA SER A 268 29.40 -10.36 -46.83
C SER A 268 29.50 -8.84 -46.65
N PHE A 269 29.83 -8.38 -45.44
CA PHE A 269 30.01 -6.95 -45.16
C PHE A 269 31.33 -6.41 -45.71
N ALA A 270 32.41 -7.20 -45.69
CA ALA A 270 33.67 -6.86 -46.36
C ALA A 270 33.48 -6.70 -47.88
N ASP A 271 32.71 -7.59 -48.51
CA ASP A 271 32.35 -7.50 -49.94
C ASP A 271 31.51 -6.25 -50.26
N LYS A 272 30.76 -5.75 -49.27
CA LYS A 272 29.99 -4.48 -49.35
C LYS A 272 30.85 -3.25 -49.00
N GLY A 273 32.15 -3.41 -48.79
CA GLY A 273 33.09 -2.32 -48.58
C GLY A 273 33.39 -1.98 -47.12
N MET A 274 33.02 -2.83 -46.16
CA MET A 274 33.43 -2.65 -44.75
C MET A 274 34.95 -2.84 -44.64
N PRO A 275 35.73 -1.85 -44.15
CA PRO A 275 37.17 -1.96 -44.01
C PRO A 275 37.54 -2.96 -42.91
N VAL A 276 38.21 -4.06 -43.26
CA VAL A 276 38.66 -5.08 -42.29
C VAL A 276 40.12 -4.82 -41.91
N SER A 277 40.35 -4.46 -40.65
CA SER A 277 41.69 -4.27 -40.08
C SER A 277 41.88 -5.15 -38.84
N PRO A 278 43.14 -5.45 -38.43
CA PRO A 278 43.39 -6.18 -37.18
C PRO A 278 42.71 -5.51 -35.98
N THR A 279 42.77 -4.18 -35.90
CA THR A 279 42.11 -3.41 -34.84
C THR A 279 40.59 -3.59 -34.84
N LEU A 280 39.95 -3.72 -36.01
CA LEU A 280 38.50 -3.98 -36.09
C LEU A 280 38.19 -5.41 -35.66
N LEU A 281 38.96 -6.40 -36.13
CA LEU A 281 38.78 -7.81 -35.77
C LEU A 281 38.98 -8.03 -34.26
N ASP A 282 39.88 -7.29 -33.63
CA ASP A 282 40.08 -7.29 -32.18
C ASP A 282 38.86 -6.73 -31.40
N ARG A 283 37.83 -6.23 -32.09
CA ARG A 283 36.53 -5.81 -31.50
C ARG A 283 35.44 -6.87 -31.63
N THR A 284 35.76 -8.07 -32.09
CA THR A 284 34.81 -9.20 -32.08
C THR A 284 34.28 -9.43 -30.66
N GLY A 285 32.95 -9.41 -30.50
CA GLY A 285 32.26 -9.57 -29.21
C GLY A 285 32.24 -8.32 -28.32
N ARG A 286 32.64 -7.14 -28.84
CA ARG A 286 32.67 -5.86 -28.09
C ARG A 286 31.68 -4.87 -28.68
N ASN A 287 31.04 -4.06 -27.84
CA ASN A 287 30.15 -2.97 -28.25
C ASN A 287 30.90 -1.62 -28.32
N THR A 288 30.21 -0.55 -28.70
CA THR A 288 30.79 0.79 -28.89
C THR A 288 31.38 1.40 -27.61
N TRP A 289 30.86 1.01 -26.44
CA TRP A 289 31.23 1.56 -25.12
C TRP A 289 32.31 0.74 -24.41
N ASP A 290 32.64 -0.46 -24.91
CA ASP A 290 33.69 -1.29 -24.36
C ASP A 290 35.09 -0.72 -24.67
N ASP A 291 36.09 -1.13 -23.86
CA ASP A 291 37.52 -0.85 -24.07
C ASP A 291 37.90 0.62 -24.29
N GLY A 292 37.16 1.56 -23.70
CA GLY A 292 37.47 2.99 -23.80
C GLY A 292 37.03 3.63 -25.13
N GLU A 293 35.91 3.17 -25.69
CA GLU A 293 35.28 3.73 -26.90
C GLU A 293 36.17 3.63 -28.15
N VAL A 294 36.91 2.52 -28.30
CA VAL A 294 37.84 2.32 -29.42
C VAL A 294 37.18 2.50 -30.78
N PHE A 295 35.95 1.97 -30.97
CA PHE A 295 35.17 2.19 -32.19
C PHE A 295 35.04 3.68 -32.57
N LEU A 296 34.92 4.56 -31.56
CA LEU A 296 34.73 5.99 -31.74
C LEU A 296 36.06 6.75 -31.89
N ARG A 297 37.10 6.34 -31.15
CA ARG A 297 38.29 7.16 -30.93
C ARG A 297 39.56 6.67 -31.62
N ALA A 298 39.70 5.37 -31.89
CA ALA A 298 40.95 4.82 -32.39
C ALA A 298 41.25 5.33 -33.81
N PRO A 299 42.45 5.91 -34.06
CA PRO A 299 42.80 6.42 -35.38
C PRO A 299 42.84 5.32 -36.45
N GLU A 300 43.16 4.08 -36.08
CA GLU A 300 43.22 2.91 -36.97
C GLU A 300 41.84 2.50 -37.52
N LEU A 301 40.75 2.97 -36.90
CA LEU A 301 39.37 2.71 -37.32
C LEU A 301 38.76 3.90 -38.10
N ALA A 302 39.57 4.84 -38.58
CA ALA A 302 39.07 6.02 -39.31
C ALA A 302 38.29 5.64 -40.60
N GLU A 303 38.83 4.75 -41.43
CA GLU A 303 38.16 4.26 -42.64
C GLU A 303 36.86 3.52 -42.30
N PHE A 304 36.89 2.69 -41.25
CA PHE A 304 35.68 2.02 -40.76
C PHE A 304 34.61 3.02 -40.33
N ARG A 305 34.98 4.10 -39.60
CA ARG A 305 34.04 5.18 -39.24
C ARG A 305 33.52 5.95 -40.45
N GLU A 306 34.31 6.09 -41.51
CA GLU A 306 33.84 6.69 -42.76
C GLU A 306 32.83 5.79 -43.47
N TRP A 307 33.09 4.49 -43.54
CA TRP A 307 32.13 3.51 -44.05
C TRP A 307 30.82 3.50 -43.23
N VAL A 308 30.91 3.51 -41.89
CA VAL A 308 29.74 3.58 -40.99
C VAL A 308 28.91 4.85 -41.21
N ARG A 309 29.54 6.00 -41.48
CA ARG A 309 28.85 7.26 -41.79
C ARG A 309 28.36 7.34 -43.25
N GLY A 310 28.94 6.53 -44.13
CA GLY A 310 28.61 6.40 -45.55
C GLY A 310 27.69 5.22 -45.86
N SER A 311 28.17 4.27 -46.66
CA SER A 311 27.35 3.17 -47.20
C SER A 311 26.92 2.14 -46.15
N GLY A 312 27.64 2.02 -45.03
CA GLY A 312 27.40 0.95 -44.06
C GLY A 312 26.00 0.92 -43.47
N GLN A 313 25.33 2.09 -43.32
CA GLN A 313 23.95 2.15 -42.86
C GLN A 313 22.97 1.54 -43.89
N PHE A 314 23.22 1.79 -45.17
CA PHE A 314 22.43 1.21 -46.27
C PHE A 314 22.71 -0.28 -46.43
N ASP A 315 23.96 -0.69 -46.27
CA ASP A 315 24.38 -2.09 -46.32
C ASP A 315 23.73 -2.90 -45.19
N GLN A 316 23.68 -2.34 -43.98
CA GLN A 316 22.95 -2.92 -42.85
C GLN A 316 21.46 -3.07 -43.16
N LEU A 317 20.79 -2.02 -43.65
CA LEU A 317 19.36 -2.07 -43.98
C LEU A 317 19.07 -3.12 -45.06
N THR A 318 19.93 -3.20 -46.09
CA THR A 318 19.81 -4.19 -47.17
C THR A 318 20.01 -5.60 -46.64
N SER A 319 20.95 -5.79 -45.71
CA SER A 319 21.21 -7.09 -45.08
C SER A 319 19.99 -7.64 -44.33
N LEU A 320 19.14 -6.77 -43.76
CA LEU A 320 17.90 -7.22 -43.09
C LEU A 320 16.95 -7.96 -44.04
N VAL A 321 17.12 -7.80 -45.36
CA VAL A 321 16.32 -8.47 -46.38
C VAL A 321 17.14 -9.53 -47.10
N THR A 322 18.36 -9.23 -47.55
CA THR A 322 19.20 -10.18 -48.29
C THR A 322 19.69 -11.33 -47.41
N ASP A 323 19.97 -11.04 -46.15
CA ASP A 323 20.53 -11.96 -45.16
C ASP A 323 19.49 -12.30 -44.08
N THR A 324 18.20 -12.34 -44.46
CA THR A 324 17.06 -12.54 -43.54
C THR A 324 17.21 -13.81 -42.70
N GLY A 325 17.78 -14.89 -43.23
CA GLY A 325 17.99 -16.14 -42.49
C GLY A 325 18.87 -15.94 -41.25
N PHE A 326 19.95 -15.17 -41.38
CA PHE A 326 20.84 -14.83 -40.27
C PHE A 326 20.10 -14.00 -39.20
N TRP A 327 19.44 -12.92 -39.61
CA TRP A 327 18.73 -12.03 -38.70
C TRP A 327 17.52 -12.67 -38.02
N LEU A 328 16.82 -13.61 -38.67
CA LEU A 328 15.79 -14.43 -38.03
C LEU A 328 16.37 -15.37 -36.97
N GLY A 329 17.58 -15.91 -37.20
CA GLY A 329 18.34 -16.65 -36.19
C GLY A 329 18.63 -15.78 -34.96
N VAL A 330 19.22 -14.61 -35.18
CA VAL A 330 19.46 -13.61 -34.13
C VAL A 330 18.18 -13.26 -33.37
N MET A 331 17.07 -13.07 -34.09
CA MET A 331 15.78 -12.79 -33.48
C MET A 331 15.29 -13.96 -32.59
N ASN A 332 15.39 -15.19 -33.09
CA ASN A 332 14.99 -16.38 -32.35
C ASN A 332 15.79 -16.53 -31.04
N ASP A 333 17.09 -16.21 -31.08
CA ASP A 333 17.97 -16.34 -29.92
C ASP A 333 17.75 -15.23 -28.89
N ALA A 334 17.39 -14.01 -29.34
CA ALA A 334 17.11 -12.87 -28.46
C ALA A 334 15.68 -12.88 -27.87
N LEU A 335 14.71 -13.55 -28.52
CA LEU A 335 13.31 -13.53 -28.10
C LEU A 335 13.05 -14.06 -26.68
N PRO A 336 13.64 -15.18 -26.22
CA PRO A 336 13.44 -15.68 -24.86
C PRO A 336 13.82 -14.65 -23.79
N SER A 337 14.97 -14.00 -23.94
CA SER A 337 15.44 -13.00 -22.97
C SER A 337 14.58 -11.72 -23.05
N ALA A 338 14.24 -11.26 -24.26
CA ALA A 338 13.40 -10.08 -24.43
C ALA A 338 11.98 -10.24 -23.86
N LEU A 339 11.37 -11.43 -23.99
CA LEU A 339 10.01 -11.69 -23.52
C LEU A 339 9.93 -11.95 -22.01
N GLY A 340 10.99 -12.52 -21.43
CA GLY A 340 11.08 -12.83 -20.00
C GLY A 340 11.57 -11.67 -19.13
N TYR A 341 12.10 -10.60 -19.72
CA TYR A 341 12.67 -9.47 -18.99
C TYR A 341 11.59 -8.60 -18.32
N ASP A 342 11.74 -8.35 -17.02
CA ASP A 342 10.77 -7.59 -16.21
C ASP A 342 11.15 -6.12 -16.00
N PHE A 343 12.37 -5.73 -16.40
CA PHE A 343 12.92 -4.37 -16.33
C PHE A 343 13.06 -3.82 -14.91
N GLY A 344 13.28 -4.68 -13.90
CA GLY A 344 13.51 -4.23 -12.53
C GLY A 344 14.71 -3.27 -12.38
N ASP A 345 15.73 -3.42 -13.23
CA ASP A 345 16.90 -2.53 -13.32
C ASP A 345 16.58 -1.10 -13.80
N TYR A 346 15.47 -0.94 -14.52
CA TYR A 346 14.94 0.36 -14.96
C TYR A 346 13.91 0.95 -13.99
N ASP A 347 13.44 0.19 -13.00
CA ASP A 347 12.40 0.65 -12.07
C ASP A 347 12.97 1.44 -10.90
N ARG A 348 13.51 2.65 -11.17
CA ARG A 348 14.13 3.51 -10.14
C ARG A 348 13.14 4.12 -9.14
N PHE A 349 11.87 3.90 -9.39
CA PHE A 349 10.76 4.55 -8.72
C PHE A 349 9.80 3.55 -8.07
N ASP A 350 10.21 2.28 -7.97
CA ASP A 350 9.47 1.16 -7.36
C ASP A 350 8.03 1.07 -7.88
N VAL A 351 7.82 1.33 -9.18
CA VAL A 351 6.51 1.24 -9.83
C VAL A 351 6.01 -0.20 -9.81
N GLY A 352 6.92 -1.16 -9.91
CA GLY A 352 6.67 -2.60 -9.86
C GLY A 352 6.13 -3.09 -8.52
N GLU A 353 6.53 -2.47 -7.41
CA GLU A 353 5.97 -2.79 -6.09
C GLU A 353 4.54 -2.25 -5.91
N ARG A 354 4.15 -1.26 -6.72
CA ARG A 354 2.88 -0.52 -6.57
C ARG A 354 1.79 -1.00 -7.52
N LEU A 355 2.16 -1.74 -8.56
CA LEU A 355 1.28 -2.25 -9.60
C LEU A 355 1.34 -3.79 -9.64
N PRO A 356 0.23 -4.46 -10.00
CA PRO A 356 0.22 -5.91 -10.05
C PRO A 356 1.14 -6.43 -11.17
N SER A 357 2.15 -7.23 -10.81
CA SER A 357 3.00 -7.93 -11.78
C SER A 357 2.21 -8.92 -12.65
N ARG A 358 1.13 -9.48 -12.11
CA ARG A 358 0.16 -10.36 -12.80
C ARG A 358 -1.25 -10.11 -12.31
N PHE A 359 -2.24 -10.10 -13.22
CA PHE A 359 -3.65 -9.99 -12.86
C PHE A 359 -4.32 -11.37 -12.94
N ALA A 360 -4.49 -12.02 -11.78
CA ALA A 360 -5.15 -13.32 -11.56
C ALA A 360 -4.65 -14.50 -12.43
N TRP A 361 -4.88 -14.47 -13.75
CA TRP A 361 -4.61 -15.55 -14.70
C TRP A 361 -4.09 -15.07 -16.07
N PHE A 362 -3.85 -13.76 -16.26
CA PHE A 362 -3.39 -13.21 -17.55
C PHE A 362 -2.14 -12.33 -17.40
N SER A 363 -1.00 -12.79 -17.94
CA SER A 363 0.30 -12.08 -17.99
C SER A 363 0.59 -11.46 -19.37
N GLY A 364 -0.27 -11.67 -20.37
CA GLY A 364 0.05 -11.33 -21.76
C GLY A 364 1.07 -12.31 -22.35
N ILE A 365 1.86 -11.85 -23.33
CA ILE A 365 2.89 -12.66 -23.99
C ILE A 365 4.20 -12.56 -23.20
N ASP A 366 4.71 -13.69 -22.71
CA ASP A 366 5.94 -13.82 -21.89
C ASP A 366 6.90 -14.93 -22.37
N SER A 367 6.56 -15.64 -23.44
CA SER A 367 7.38 -16.71 -24.02
C SER A 367 7.30 -16.71 -25.55
N PRO A 368 8.35 -17.19 -26.26
CA PRO A 368 8.34 -17.26 -27.72
C PRO A 368 7.19 -18.10 -28.27
N ALA A 369 6.87 -19.23 -27.63
CA ALA A 369 5.72 -20.05 -27.98
C ALA A 369 4.41 -19.28 -27.81
N GLY A 370 4.26 -18.58 -26.67
CA GLY A 370 3.12 -17.70 -26.43
C GLY A 370 2.97 -16.63 -27.51
N LEU A 371 4.06 -15.98 -27.93
CA LEU A 371 4.06 -14.96 -28.97
C LEU A 371 3.45 -15.51 -30.27
N TRP A 372 3.98 -16.61 -30.77
CA TRP A 372 3.54 -17.19 -32.03
C TRP A 372 2.11 -17.73 -31.96
N TRP A 373 1.70 -18.31 -30.83
CA TRP A 373 0.31 -18.72 -30.61
C TRP A 373 -0.66 -17.54 -30.62
N PHE A 374 -0.33 -16.45 -29.92
CA PHE A 374 -1.17 -15.24 -29.90
C PHE A 374 -1.23 -14.57 -31.28
N VAL A 375 -0.12 -14.55 -32.03
CA VAL A 375 -0.10 -14.05 -33.41
C VAL A 375 -0.97 -14.92 -34.32
N ALA A 376 -0.87 -16.25 -34.23
CA ALA A 376 -1.70 -17.17 -35.01
C ALA A 376 -3.20 -16.99 -34.70
N LEU A 377 -3.57 -16.88 -33.42
CA LEU A 377 -4.94 -16.61 -32.99
C LEU A 377 -5.43 -15.23 -33.47
N ALA A 378 -4.57 -14.22 -33.43
CA ALA A 378 -4.90 -12.89 -33.93
C ALA A 378 -5.14 -12.92 -35.45
N LEU A 379 -4.30 -13.61 -36.23
CA LEU A 379 -4.48 -13.79 -37.67
C LEU A 379 -5.79 -14.54 -37.98
N ALA A 380 -6.10 -15.60 -37.25
CA ALA A 380 -7.39 -16.28 -37.36
C ALA A 380 -8.57 -15.33 -37.05
N GLY A 381 -8.43 -14.51 -36.00
CA GLY A 381 -9.38 -13.45 -35.66
C GLY A 381 -9.56 -12.43 -36.78
N VAL A 382 -8.47 -11.95 -37.38
CA VAL A 382 -8.48 -11.04 -38.53
C VAL A 382 -9.20 -11.65 -39.73
N VAL A 383 -8.96 -12.92 -40.04
CA VAL A 383 -9.67 -13.66 -41.12
C VAL A 383 -11.18 -13.75 -40.82
N LEU A 384 -11.57 -14.03 -39.58
CA LEU A 384 -12.98 -14.05 -39.17
C LEU A 384 -13.62 -12.66 -39.24
N ILE A 385 -12.89 -11.62 -38.84
CA ILE A 385 -13.34 -10.21 -38.94
C ILE A 385 -13.46 -9.78 -40.39
N HIS A 386 -12.58 -10.25 -41.30
CA HIS A 386 -12.59 -9.88 -42.72
C HIS A 386 -13.93 -10.20 -43.38
N LYS A 387 -14.54 -11.33 -43.00
CA LYS A 387 -15.89 -11.73 -43.46
C LYS A 387 -16.98 -10.73 -43.06
N ARG A 388 -16.74 -9.87 -42.07
CA ARG A 388 -17.70 -8.87 -41.55
C ARG A 388 -17.34 -7.43 -41.93
N SER A 389 -16.05 -7.07 -41.80
CA SER A 389 -15.54 -5.73 -42.11
C SER A 389 -14.12 -5.85 -42.66
N ARG A 390 -14.00 -5.70 -43.99
CA ARG A 390 -12.71 -5.74 -44.69
C ARG A 390 -11.75 -4.67 -44.20
N LEU A 391 -12.25 -3.46 -43.93
CA LEU A 391 -11.43 -2.33 -43.48
C LEU A 391 -10.89 -2.55 -42.06
N LEU A 392 -11.71 -3.09 -41.15
CA LEU A 392 -11.26 -3.41 -39.78
C LEU A 392 -10.23 -4.53 -39.77
N ALA A 393 -10.45 -5.58 -40.56
CA ALA A 393 -9.47 -6.66 -40.71
C ALA A 393 -8.16 -6.15 -41.32
N LEU A 394 -8.23 -5.27 -42.33
CA LEU A 394 -7.04 -4.67 -42.92
C LEU A 394 -6.27 -3.83 -41.91
N ILE A 395 -6.93 -2.98 -41.13
CA ILE A 395 -6.27 -2.15 -40.12
C ILE A 395 -5.60 -3.00 -39.03
N LEU A 396 -6.28 -4.03 -38.52
CA LEU A 396 -5.72 -4.94 -37.53
C LEU A 396 -4.55 -5.75 -38.10
N GLY A 397 -4.68 -6.28 -39.32
CA GLY A 397 -3.63 -7.03 -40.00
C GLY A 397 -2.40 -6.16 -40.30
N THR A 398 -2.60 -4.94 -40.82
CA THR A 398 -1.52 -3.99 -41.07
C THR A 398 -0.84 -3.56 -39.77
N GLY A 399 -1.61 -3.30 -38.70
CA GLY A 399 -1.03 -2.98 -37.39
C GLY A 399 -0.18 -4.13 -36.84
N LEU A 400 -0.63 -5.37 -37.00
CA LEU A 400 0.10 -6.56 -36.54
C LEU A 400 1.39 -6.75 -37.35
N VAL A 401 1.32 -6.68 -38.68
CA VAL A 401 2.50 -6.77 -39.56
C VAL A 401 3.48 -5.64 -39.26
N ALA A 402 3.02 -4.40 -39.12
CA ALA A 402 3.88 -3.26 -38.79
C ALA A 402 4.60 -3.48 -37.44
N SER A 403 3.89 -3.99 -36.42
CA SER A 403 4.49 -4.24 -35.11
C SER A 403 5.49 -5.40 -35.12
N LEU A 404 5.26 -6.44 -35.95
CA LEU A 404 6.20 -7.55 -36.14
C LEU A 404 7.46 -7.11 -36.93
N VAL A 405 7.29 -6.27 -37.95
CA VAL A 405 8.42 -5.67 -38.68
C VAL A 405 9.27 -4.81 -37.75
N GLU A 406 8.64 -4.04 -36.87
CA GLU A 406 9.35 -3.26 -35.87
C GLU A 406 10.04 -4.16 -34.84
N LEU A 407 9.40 -5.23 -34.34
CA LEU A 407 10.04 -6.18 -33.44
C LEU A 407 11.30 -6.80 -34.07
N TYR A 408 11.19 -7.25 -35.31
CA TYR A 408 12.31 -7.78 -36.09
C TYR A 408 13.42 -6.75 -36.25
N ALA A 409 13.08 -5.53 -36.67
CA ALA A 409 14.06 -4.46 -36.86
C ALA A 409 14.72 -4.06 -35.54
N SER A 410 13.97 -3.85 -34.46
CA SER A 410 14.51 -3.50 -33.14
C SER A 410 15.50 -4.53 -32.62
N ILE A 411 15.27 -5.82 -32.91
CA ILE A 411 16.24 -6.86 -32.57
C ILE A 411 17.42 -6.83 -33.53
N ALA A 412 17.20 -6.73 -34.84
CA ALA A 412 18.24 -6.88 -35.84
C ALA A 412 19.14 -5.64 -36.01
N THR A 413 18.68 -4.43 -35.70
CA THR A 413 19.42 -3.18 -35.98
C THR A 413 20.24 -2.65 -34.82
N ASP A 414 20.02 -3.15 -33.60
CA ASP A 414 20.86 -2.84 -32.44
C ASP A 414 21.11 -4.10 -31.62
N ALA A 415 22.36 -4.27 -31.18
CA ALA A 415 22.80 -5.40 -30.39
C ALA A 415 22.90 -5.09 -28.89
N VAL A 416 22.72 -3.83 -28.50
CA VAL A 416 22.75 -3.37 -27.11
C VAL A 416 21.32 -3.04 -26.65
N GLU A 417 21.02 -3.29 -25.37
CA GLU A 417 19.70 -3.00 -24.76
C GLU A 417 18.48 -3.54 -25.56
N VAL A 418 18.63 -4.70 -26.21
CA VAL A 418 17.61 -5.29 -27.09
C VAL A 418 16.25 -5.41 -26.41
N GLN A 419 16.23 -5.78 -25.12
CA GLN A 419 15.01 -5.90 -24.31
C GLN A 419 14.27 -4.57 -24.28
N ARG A 420 14.97 -3.46 -23.98
CA ARG A 420 14.39 -2.11 -23.94
C ARG A 420 13.87 -1.68 -25.30
N HIS A 421 14.59 -1.95 -26.38
CA HIS A 421 14.15 -1.55 -27.73
C HIS A 421 12.91 -2.32 -28.21
N THR A 422 12.63 -3.51 -27.66
CA THR A 422 11.49 -4.35 -28.07
C THR A 422 10.21 -4.12 -27.26
N ILE A 423 10.26 -3.36 -26.16
CA ILE A 423 9.08 -3.16 -25.29
C ILE A 423 7.89 -2.49 -26.01
N GLY A 424 8.17 -1.51 -26.86
CA GLY A 424 7.18 -0.81 -27.67
C GLY A 424 6.41 -1.74 -28.61
N PRO A 425 7.08 -2.49 -29.52
CA PRO A 425 6.39 -3.43 -30.39
C PRO A 425 5.71 -4.57 -29.61
N MET A 426 6.28 -5.02 -28.49
CA MET A 426 5.63 -6.01 -27.62
C MET A 426 4.30 -5.54 -27.05
N LEU A 427 4.20 -4.30 -26.56
CA LEU A 427 2.92 -3.72 -26.11
C LEU A 427 1.90 -3.74 -27.25
N ARG A 428 2.29 -3.27 -28.44
CA ARG A 428 1.40 -3.23 -29.61
C ARG A 428 0.91 -4.61 -30.03
N ILE A 429 1.78 -5.60 -30.07
CA ILE A 429 1.42 -6.99 -30.42
C ILE A 429 0.42 -7.53 -29.40
N ASN A 430 0.68 -7.37 -28.09
CA ASN A 430 -0.25 -7.78 -27.03
C ASN A 430 -1.64 -7.15 -27.22
N LEU A 431 -1.71 -5.83 -27.43
CA LEU A 431 -2.97 -5.12 -27.65
C LEU A 431 -3.68 -5.58 -28.92
N LEU A 432 -2.99 -5.68 -30.05
CA LEU A 432 -3.55 -6.08 -31.34
C LEU A 432 -4.07 -7.52 -31.31
N CYS A 433 -3.37 -8.43 -30.63
CA CYS A 433 -3.81 -9.82 -30.47
C CYS A 433 -5.10 -9.89 -29.65
N VAL A 434 -5.14 -9.26 -28.47
CA VAL A 434 -6.33 -9.22 -27.60
C VAL A 434 -7.52 -8.61 -28.34
N VAL A 435 -7.32 -7.47 -29.00
CA VAL A 435 -8.39 -6.78 -29.74
C VAL A 435 -8.91 -7.63 -30.90
N SER A 436 -8.02 -8.28 -31.66
CA SER A 436 -8.42 -9.10 -32.81
C SER A 436 -9.22 -10.34 -32.39
N VAL A 437 -8.78 -11.04 -31.34
CA VAL A 437 -9.46 -12.24 -30.83
C VAL A 437 -10.85 -11.88 -30.27
N LEU A 438 -10.94 -10.81 -29.47
CA LEU A 438 -12.21 -10.45 -28.82
C LEU A 438 -13.23 -9.87 -29.79
N LEU A 439 -12.81 -9.11 -30.80
CA LEU A 439 -13.72 -8.67 -31.85
C LEU A 439 -14.21 -9.83 -32.74
N ALA A 440 -13.40 -10.88 -32.91
CA ALA A 440 -13.83 -12.10 -33.57
C ALA A 440 -14.91 -12.83 -32.73
N ILE A 441 -14.65 -13.00 -31.42
CA ILE A 441 -15.57 -13.60 -30.42
C ILE A 441 -16.88 -12.82 -30.34
N ASP A 442 -16.86 -11.49 -30.24
CA ASP A 442 -18.07 -10.64 -30.14
C ASP A 442 -19.08 -10.97 -31.25
N GLY A 443 -18.61 -11.11 -32.49
CA GLY A 443 -19.54 -11.47 -33.55
C GLY A 443 -19.82 -12.97 -33.69
N LEU A 444 -19.06 -13.87 -33.05
CA LEU A 444 -19.41 -15.29 -32.92
C LEU A 444 -20.54 -15.46 -31.90
N VAL A 445 -20.44 -14.81 -30.73
CA VAL A 445 -21.49 -14.80 -29.69
C VAL A 445 -22.84 -14.37 -30.27
N ARG A 446 -22.85 -13.41 -31.21
CA ARG A 446 -24.05 -12.99 -31.95
C ARG A 446 -24.77 -14.12 -32.69
N ARG A 447 -24.07 -15.13 -33.20
CA ARG A 447 -24.69 -16.25 -33.91
C ARG A 447 -25.38 -17.23 -32.95
N ALA A 448 -24.95 -17.25 -31.68
CA ALA A 448 -25.52 -18.11 -30.65
C ALA A 448 -26.67 -17.45 -29.87
N SER A 449 -26.73 -16.11 -29.84
CA SER A 449 -27.70 -15.36 -29.02
C SER A 449 -28.79 -14.68 -29.85
N VAL A 450 -29.50 -15.44 -30.68
CA VAL A 450 -30.88 -15.12 -31.10
C VAL A 450 -31.78 -15.92 -30.16
N GLU A 451 -32.74 -15.25 -29.53
CA GLU A 451 -33.61 -15.72 -28.42
C GLU A 451 -33.00 -15.71 -27.02
N ARG A 452 -33.17 -14.57 -26.33
CA ARG A 452 -33.78 -14.50 -24.99
C ARG A 452 -33.94 -13.04 -24.57
N THR A 453 -35.19 -12.62 -24.41
CA THR A 453 -35.56 -11.41 -23.68
C THR A 453 -35.28 -11.62 -22.18
N PRO A 454 -34.54 -10.73 -21.50
CA PRO A 454 -34.47 -10.76 -20.05
C PRO A 454 -35.59 -9.89 -19.46
N THR A 455 -36.48 -10.53 -18.71
CA THR A 455 -37.41 -9.89 -17.78
C THR A 455 -36.84 -9.82 -16.37
N ARG A 456 -37.19 -8.71 -15.69
CA ARG A 456 -37.40 -8.48 -14.25
C ARG A 456 -36.26 -8.70 -13.23
N ASP A 457 -35.85 -7.55 -12.69
CA ASP A 457 -35.85 -7.19 -11.26
C ASP A 457 -35.40 -8.22 -10.23
N SER A 458 -34.14 -8.10 -9.81
CA SER A 458 -33.74 -8.30 -8.42
C SER A 458 -32.63 -7.30 -8.06
N TRP A 459 -33.05 -6.14 -7.54
CA TRP A 459 -32.14 -5.15 -6.95
C TRP A 459 -32.07 -5.42 -5.44
N LEU A 460 -31.11 -6.23 -5.02
CA LEU A 460 -30.47 -6.08 -3.71
C LEU A 460 -29.29 -5.12 -3.92
N PRO A 461 -29.13 -4.07 -3.10
CA PRO A 461 -28.27 -2.96 -3.46
C PRO A 461 -26.80 -3.41 -3.42
N VAL A 462 -26.12 -3.23 -4.54
CA VAL A 462 -24.66 -3.44 -4.73
C VAL A 462 -23.82 -2.75 -3.64
N SER A 463 -24.39 -1.81 -2.87
CA SER A 463 -23.71 -1.14 -1.75
C SER A 463 -23.54 -1.97 -0.48
N ALA A 464 -24.42 -2.92 -0.16
CA ALA A 464 -24.26 -3.71 1.07
C ALA A 464 -23.12 -4.74 0.99
N PRO A 465 -23.00 -5.54 -0.09
CA PRO A 465 -21.86 -6.45 -0.25
C PRO A 465 -20.54 -5.69 -0.37
N ALA A 466 -20.51 -4.57 -1.11
CA ALA A 466 -19.32 -3.75 -1.24
C ALA A 466 -18.88 -3.14 0.10
N ALA A 467 -19.82 -2.65 0.92
CA ALA A 467 -19.50 -2.13 2.26
C ALA A 467 -19.02 -3.24 3.20
N VAL A 468 -19.60 -4.44 3.13
CA VAL A 468 -19.13 -5.60 3.90
C VAL A 468 -17.73 -6.00 3.44
N ILE A 469 -17.49 -6.14 2.14
CA ILE A 469 -16.17 -6.48 1.58
C ILE A 469 -15.12 -5.44 1.97
N LEU A 470 -15.40 -4.14 1.78
CA LEU A 470 -14.49 -3.06 2.16
C LEU A 470 -14.27 -3.01 3.68
N GLY A 471 -15.32 -3.27 4.46
CA GLY A 471 -15.24 -3.39 5.92
C GLY A 471 -14.36 -4.56 6.36
N THR A 472 -14.51 -5.73 5.74
CA THR A 472 -13.68 -6.92 6.00
C THR A 472 -12.24 -6.67 5.59
N ILE A 473 -11.99 -6.15 4.38
CA ILE A 473 -10.63 -5.82 3.92
C ILE A 473 -9.98 -4.81 4.87
N GLY A 474 -10.71 -3.75 5.23
CA GLY A 474 -10.22 -2.76 6.18
C GLY A 474 -10.00 -3.34 7.56
N TRP A 475 -10.83 -4.28 8.01
CA TRP A 475 -10.66 -4.95 9.29
C TRP A 475 -9.34 -5.73 9.36
N PHE A 476 -9.02 -6.52 8.33
CA PHE A 476 -7.73 -7.20 8.22
C PHE A 476 -6.53 -6.25 8.02
N ALA A 477 -6.73 -5.13 7.31
CA ALA A 477 -5.69 -4.11 7.16
C ALA A 477 -5.34 -3.42 8.49
N VAL A 478 -6.39 -3.14 9.28
CA VAL A 478 -6.31 -2.34 10.49
C VAL A 478 -5.89 -3.16 11.70
N GLU A 479 -6.12 -4.46 11.70
CA GLU A 479 -5.70 -5.38 12.76
C GLU A 479 -4.24 -5.15 13.16
N ASN A 480 -3.30 -5.21 12.22
CA ASN A 480 -1.88 -4.98 12.50
C ASN A 480 -1.58 -3.54 12.96
N ARG A 481 -2.25 -2.56 12.36
CA ARG A 481 -2.08 -1.15 12.72
C ARG A 481 -2.60 -0.84 14.12
N SER A 482 -3.63 -1.57 14.56
CA SER A 482 -4.25 -1.38 15.87
C SER A 482 -3.32 -1.77 17.02
N GLN A 483 -2.22 -2.48 16.72
CA GLN A 483 -1.17 -2.88 17.67
C GLN A 483 -0.09 -1.81 17.86
N ASP A 484 -0.42 -0.52 17.75
CA ASP A 484 0.55 0.56 17.99
C ASP A 484 0.94 0.67 19.49
N TYR A 485 1.90 1.52 19.83
CA TYR A 485 2.50 1.64 21.16
C TYR A 485 1.49 1.84 22.30
N ASP A 486 0.65 2.90 22.27
CA ASP A 486 -0.31 3.14 23.36
C ASP A 486 -1.36 2.02 23.50
N PRO A 487 -1.94 1.46 22.41
CA PRO A 487 -2.81 0.29 22.50
C PRO A 487 -2.16 -0.90 23.19
N GLN A 488 -0.92 -1.21 22.85
CA GLN A 488 -0.17 -2.28 23.51
C GLN A 488 0.05 -1.97 24.99
N TYR A 489 0.40 -0.74 25.33
CA TYR A 489 0.53 -0.32 26.73
C TYR A 489 -0.80 -0.47 27.50
N ALA A 490 -1.91 0.00 26.93
CA ALA A 490 -3.23 -0.15 27.55
C ALA A 490 -3.61 -1.62 27.75
N ARG A 491 -3.25 -2.50 26.81
CA ARG A 491 -3.42 -3.95 26.95
C ARG A 491 -2.64 -4.51 28.14
N THR A 492 -1.38 -4.10 28.36
CA THR A 492 -0.60 -4.58 29.51
C THR A 492 -1.23 -4.23 30.86
N ILE A 493 -1.86 -3.05 30.99
CA ILE A 493 -2.59 -2.65 32.21
C ILE A 493 -3.83 -3.53 32.41
N VAL A 494 -4.58 -3.76 31.33
CA VAL A 494 -5.80 -4.57 31.35
C VAL A 494 -5.51 -6.03 31.70
N GLU A 495 -4.47 -6.61 31.10
CA GLU A 495 -4.07 -8.00 31.38
C GLU A 495 -3.54 -8.15 32.82
N ARG A 496 -2.77 -7.18 33.32
CA ARG A 496 -2.35 -7.16 34.73
C ARG A 496 -3.55 -7.07 35.67
N ALA A 497 -4.50 -6.16 35.41
CA ALA A 497 -5.72 -6.04 36.20
C ALA A 497 -6.59 -7.31 36.15
N ALA A 498 -6.60 -8.02 35.01
CA ALA A 498 -7.28 -9.30 34.89
C ALA A 498 -6.59 -10.42 35.71
N ARG A 499 -5.25 -10.40 35.79
CA ARG A 499 -4.45 -11.39 36.53
C ARG A 499 -4.53 -11.20 38.05
N PHE A 500 -4.33 -9.98 38.52
CA PHE A 500 -4.21 -9.66 39.95
C PHE A 500 -5.49 -9.09 40.57
N GLY A 501 -6.49 -8.78 39.75
CA GLY A 501 -7.73 -8.13 40.20
C GLY A 501 -7.52 -6.64 40.52
N GLY A 502 -8.50 -6.04 41.20
CA GLY A 502 -8.48 -4.61 41.49
C GLY A 502 -8.94 -3.76 40.30
N THR A 503 -8.35 -2.58 40.15
CA THR A 503 -8.74 -1.58 39.14
C THR A 503 -7.56 -1.13 38.27
N TYR A 504 -7.81 -0.36 37.22
CA TYR A 504 -6.77 0.00 36.25
C TYR A 504 -5.61 0.81 36.84
N TYR A 505 -5.85 1.71 37.79
CA TYR A 505 -4.80 2.53 38.42
C TYR A 505 -4.10 1.81 39.58
N GLU A 506 -4.68 0.74 40.10
CA GLU A 506 -3.99 -0.19 41.00
C GLU A 506 -3.01 -1.09 40.23
N ASN A 507 -3.16 -1.20 38.91
CA ASN A 507 -2.39 -2.10 38.04
C ASN A 507 -1.57 -1.40 36.95
N GLY A 508 -1.57 -0.06 36.91
CA GLY A 508 -0.80 0.69 35.92
C GLY A 508 -0.70 2.17 36.23
N ILE A 509 0.44 2.78 35.89
CA ILE A 509 0.61 4.24 35.94
C ILE A 509 0.13 4.87 34.64
N HIS A 510 -1.07 5.42 34.67
CA HIS A 510 -1.72 5.89 33.45
C HIS A 510 -2.37 7.27 33.66
N ASN A 511 -2.20 8.18 32.69
CA ASN A 511 -2.58 9.59 32.81
C ASN A 511 -3.89 9.99 32.11
N LYS A 512 -4.59 9.03 31.51
CA LYS A 512 -5.89 9.23 30.87
C LYS A 512 -6.97 8.59 31.73
N GLY A 513 -8.23 8.97 31.55
CA GLY A 513 -9.36 8.43 32.33
C GLY A 513 -9.71 6.97 31.98
N PRO A 514 -10.52 6.30 32.82
CA PRO A 514 -10.73 4.85 32.77
C PRO A 514 -11.48 4.33 31.53
N ILE A 515 -12.02 5.22 30.67
CA ILE A 515 -12.74 4.79 29.46
C ILE A 515 -11.81 4.16 28.44
N GLU A 516 -10.57 4.64 28.32
CA GLU A 516 -9.61 4.04 27.39
C GLU A 516 -9.38 2.57 27.79
N THR A 517 -8.95 2.32 29.02
CA THR A 517 -8.71 0.96 29.54
C THR A 517 -9.98 0.11 29.58
N LEU A 518 -11.15 0.68 29.87
CA LEU A 518 -12.43 -0.05 29.79
C LEU A 518 -12.70 -0.58 28.39
N LEU A 519 -12.42 0.19 27.34
CA LEU A 519 -12.62 -0.25 25.96
C LEU A 519 -11.70 -1.45 25.64
N TYR A 520 -10.44 -1.38 26.05
CA TYR A 520 -9.47 -2.48 25.90
C TYR A 520 -9.88 -3.73 26.70
N ASP A 521 -10.40 -3.57 27.92
CA ASP A 521 -10.91 -4.67 28.74
C ASP A 521 -12.17 -5.31 28.14
N LEU A 522 -13.08 -4.50 27.57
CA LEU A 522 -14.22 -5.01 26.81
C LEU A 522 -13.81 -5.82 25.58
N ALA A 523 -12.68 -5.49 24.95
CA ALA A 523 -12.13 -6.27 23.84
C ALA A 523 -11.59 -7.63 24.30
N ARG A 524 -11.02 -7.70 25.50
CA ARG A 524 -10.50 -8.93 26.11
C ARG A 524 -11.60 -9.94 26.44
N LEU A 525 -12.76 -9.49 26.93
CA LEU A 525 -13.83 -10.38 27.39
C LEU A 525 -14.30 -11.43 26.37
N PRO A 526 -14.54 -11.10 25.08
CA PRO A 526 -14.95 -12.08 24.08
C PRO A 526 -13.80 -12.66 23.24
N THR A 527 -12.53 -12.35 23.53
CA THR A 527 -11.39 -12.74 22.69
C THR A 527 -10.37 -13.60 23.43
N SER A 528 -9.59 -14.33 22.64
CA SER A 528 -8.33 -14.96 23.04
C SER A 528 -7.16 -14.00 22.83
N TYR A 529 -5.97 -14.42 23.27
CA TYR A 529 -4.72 -13.70 23.04
C TYR A 529 -4.52 -13.33 21.55
N ASP A 530 -4.80 -14.28 20.64
CA ASP A 530 -4.63 -14.13 19.19
C ASP A 530 -5.67 -13.23 18.53
N THR A 531 -6.90 -13.26 19.05
CA THR A 531 -8.06 -12.57 18.44
C THR A 531 -8.30 -11.18 19.01
N TYR A 532 -7.58 -10.81 20.07
CA TYR A 532 -7.71 -9.52 20.76
C TYR A 532 -7.60 -8.32 19.81
N TRP A 533 -6.59 -8.29 18.94
CA TRP A 533 -6.36 -7.17 18.03
C TRP A 533 -7.42 -7.03 16.95
N PHE A 534 -8.10 -8.13 16.58
CA PHE A 534 -9.27 -8.05 15.72
C PHE A 534 -10.43 -7.33 16.43
N ALA A 535 -10.62 -7.53 17.75
CA ALA A 535 -11.63 -6.77 18.49
C ALA A 535 -11.27 -5.28 18.60
N ILE A 536 -9.99 -4.92 18.78
CA ILE A 536 -9.55 -3.51 18.77
C ILE A 536 -9.76 -2.88 17.39
N ALA A 537 -9.43 -3.57 16.31
CA ALA A 537 -9.71 -3.10 14.96
C ALA A 537 -11.22 -2.91 14.69
N PHE A 538 -12.08 -3.75 15.29
CA PHE A 538 -13.53 -3.54 15.26
C PHE A 538 -13.93 -2.26 16.00
N PHE A 539 -13.37 -1.96 17.17
CA PHE A 539 -13.62 -0.68 17.85
C PHE A 539 -13.14 0.53 17.03
N ALA A 540 -12.00 0.42 16.33
CA ALA A 540 -11.54 1.45 15.39
C ALA A 540 -12.55 1.68 14.24
N LEU A 541 -13.17 0.60 13.73
CA LEU A 541 -14.25 0.68 12.75
C LEU A 541 -15.49 1.38 13.34
N VAL A 542 -15.90 1.01 14.55
CA VAL A 542 -17.06 1.63 15.24
C VAL A 542 -16.84 3.13 15.42
N ILE A 543 -15.67 3.54 15.90
CA ILE A 543 -15.29 4.95 16.02
C ILE A 543 -15.41 5.66 14.67
N SER A 544 -14.84 5.07 13.61
CA SER A 544 -14.87 5.64 12.25
C SER A 544 -16.29 5.74 11.67
N VAL A 545 -17.18 4.81 12.03
CA VAL A 545 -18.59 4.85 11.66
C VAL A 545 -19.33 5.95 12.42
N VAL A 546 -19.08 6.13 13.73
CA VAL A 546 -19.64 7.24 14.51
C VAL A 546 -19.24 8.59 13.89
N LEU A 547 -17.97 8.76 13.52
CA LEU A 547 -17.50 9.95 12.81
C LEU A 547 -18.17 10.12 11.44
N GLY A 548 -18.36 9.04 10.69
CA GLY A 548 -19.12 9.05 9.43
C GLY A 548 -20.60 9.46 9.61
N VAL A 549 -21.25 9.02 10.70
CA VAL A 549 -22.62 9.45 11.05
C VAL A 549 -22.66 10.93 11.41
N ALA A 550 -21.64 11.45 12.10
CA ALA A 550 -21.51 12.88 12.35
C ALA A 550 -21.35 13.66 11.04
N ALA A 551 -20.50 13.22 10.11
CA ALA A 551 -20.35 13.81 8.79
C ALA A 551 -21.66 13.78 7.98
N ARG A 552 -22.40 12.66 8.00
CA ARG A 552 -23.73 12.53 7.40
C ARG A 552 -24.71 13.57 7.97
N THR A 553 -24.72 13.70 9.29
CA THR A 553 -25.63 14.60 10.03
C THR A 553 -25.30 16.07 9.72
N THR A 554 -24.01 16.39 9.62
CA THR A 554 -23.53 17.69 9.13
C THR A 554 -24.03 17.94 7.72
N ALA A 555 -23.77 17.04 6.78
CA ALA A 555 -24.19 17.21 5.40
C ALA A 555 -25.72 17.42 5.28
N ARG A 556 -26.52 16.68 6.06
CA ARG A 556 -27.97 16.87 6.18
C ARG A 556 -28.33 18.29 6.63
N THR A 557 -27.66 18.79 7.67
CA THR A 557 -27.92 20.12 8.26
C THR A 557 -27.65 21.26 7.27
N PHE A 558 -26.70 21.06 6.36
CA PHE A 558 -26.39 22.01 5.28
C PHE A 558 -27.22 21.79 3.99
N GLY A 559 -28.28 20.97 4.05
CA GLY A 559 -29.21 20.74 2.94
C GLY A 559 -28.70 19.72 1.92
N GLY A 560 -27.80 18.82 2.32
CA GLY A 560 -27.20 17.84 1.44
C GLY A 560 -28.21 16.82 0.90
N THR A 561 -28.05 16.42 -0.37
CA THR A 561 -28.86 15.34 -0.96
C THR A 561 -28.49 13.98 -0.37
N PRO A 562 -29.32 12.91 -0.51
CA PRO A 562 -28.96 11.57 -0.06
C PRO A 562 -27.60 11.07 -0.54
N THR A 563 -27.23 11.42 -1.77
CA THR A 563 -25.91 11.11 -2.34
C THR A 563 -24.79 11.90 -1.64
N ALA A 564 -24.95 13.20 -1.41
CA ALA A 564 -23.96 14.01 -0.69
C ALA A 564 -23.81 13.58 0.77
N MET A 565 -24.92 13.22 1.43
CA MET A 565 -24.92 12.66 2.78
C MET A 565 -24.18 11.31 2.86
N ALA A 566 -24.44 10.41 1.92
CA ALA A 566 -23.75 9.13 1.84
C ALA A 566 -22.25 9.32 1.52
N LEU A 567 -21.93 10.24 0.59
CA LEU A 567 -20.57 10.58 0.22
C LEU A 567 -19.79 11.10 1.42
N ALA A 568 -20.32 12.09 2.16
CA ALA A 568 -19.67 12.64 3.34
C ALA A 568 -19.42 11.55 4.40
N ALA A 569 -20.40 10.67 4.66
CA ALA A 569 -20.26 9.56 5.60
C ALA A 569 -19.13 8.61 5.18
N THR A 570 -19.16 8.16 3.92
CA THR A 570 -18.19 7.20 3.38
C THR A 570 -16.77 7.77 3.36
N VAL A 571 -16.61 9.03 2.96
CA VAL A 571 -15.32 9.73 2.94
C VAL A 571 -14.71 9.77 4.34
N THR A 572 -15.50 10.20 5.33
CA THR A 572 -15.03 10.29 6.72
C THR A 572 -14.74 8.92 7.30
N THR A 573 -15.60 7.92 7.12
CA THR A 573 -15.35 6.57 7.64
C THR A 573 -14.10 5.94 7.03
N ILE A 574 -13.92 6.01 5.71
CA ILE A 574 -12.73 5.45 5.06
C ILE A 574 -11.46 6.18 5.51
N HIS A 575 -11.50 7.50 5.66
CA HIS A 575 -10.34 8.27 6.10
C HIS A 575 -9.88 7.87 7.51
N PHE A 576 -10.80 7.84 8.49
CA PHE A 576 -10.45 7.49 9.86
C PHE A 576 -10.21 5.99 10.09
N PHE A 577 -10.65 5.13 9.17
CA PHE A 577 -10.43 3.69 9.30
C PHE A 577 -9.20 3.21 8.52
N MET A 578 -8.99 3.70 7.29
CA MET A 578 -8.04 3.10 6.33
C MET A 578 -7.04 4.08 5.70
N SER A 579 -7.04 5.37 6.04
CA SER A 579 -6.02 6.28 5.50
C SER A 579 -4.64 6.02 6.10
N SER A 580 -3.60 6.50 5.43
CA SER A 580 -2.22 6.47 5.92
C SER A 580 -1.97 7.35 7.15
N SER A 581 -2.92 8.20 7.56
CA SER A 581 -2.76 9.08 8.73
C SER A 581 -2.56 8.27 10.01
N ASP A 582 -1.63 8.68 10.88
CA ASP A 582 -1.25 7.92 12.08
C ASP A 582 -2.34 7.80 13.16
N TYR A 583 -3.39 8.60 13.04
CA TYR A 583 -4.59 8.50 13.87
C TYR A 583 -5.71 7.64 13.25
N ALA A 584 -5.51 7.07 12.06
CA ALA A 584 -6.49 6.24 11.39
C ALA A 584 -6.25 4.75 11.68
N GLY A 585 -7.32 3.97 11.88
CA GLY A 585 -7.21 2.53 12.17
C GLY A 585 -6.63 2.21 13.55
N VAL A 586 -6.76 3.11 14.51
CA VAL A 586 -6.20 2.99 15.87
C VAL A 586 -7.20 3.49 16.90
N VAL A 587 -7.03 3.07 18.15
CA VAL A 587 -7.95 3.40 19.26
C VAL A 587 -7.23 4.17 20.37
N TYR A 588 -6.71 5.36 20.06
CA TYR A 588 -6.16 6.23 21.09
C TYR A 588 -7.28 6.92 21.88
N SER A 589 -7.00 7.32 23.13
CA SER A 589 -7.86 8.22 23.93
C SER A 589 -8.39 9.43 23.15
N ARG A 590 -7.60 10.01 22.24
CA ARG A 590 -8.06 11.11 21.36
C ARG A 590 -9.06 10.66 20.30
N ASN A 591 -8.92 9.47 19.74
CA ASN A 591 -9.93 8.87 18.87
C ASN A 591 -11.24 8.61 19.64
N ILE A 592 -11.13 8.10 20.87
CA ILE A 592 -12.28 7.85 21.75
C ILE A 592 -13.00 9.17 22.08
N THR A 593 -12.28 10.15 22.62
CA THR A 593 -12.87 11.44 23.05
C THR A 593 -13.49 12.20 21.88
N THR A 594 -12.83 12.26 20.72
CA THR A 594 -13.41 12.90 19.53
C THR A 594 -14.65 12.18 19.01
N ALA A 595 -14.70 10.84 19.10
CA ALA A 595 -15.91 10.07 18.79
C ALA A 595 -17.05 10.35 19.78
N LEU A 596 -16.76 10.48 21.08
CA LEU A 596 -17.73 10.87 22.11
C LEU A 596 -18.28 12.29 21.85
N LEU A 597 -17.41 13.25 21.51
CA LEU A 597 -17.83 14.59 21.10
C LEU A 597 -18.71 14.56 19.85
N ALA A 598 -18.34 13.76 18.85
CA ALA A 598 -19.12 13.57 17.62
C ALA A 598 -20.50 12.94 17.90
N LEU A 599 -20.59 12.00 18.83
CA LEU A 599 -21.85 11.40 19.27
C LEU A 599 -22.77 12.45 19.89
N VAL A 600 -22.25 13.29 20.80
CA VAL A 600 -23.02 14.39 21.41
C VAL A 600 -23.47 15.41 20.36
N PHE A 601 -22.59 15.74 19.40
CA PHE A 601 -22.93 16.58 18.26
C PHE A 601 -24.09 16.01 17.44
N VAL A 602 -24.07 14.70 17.14
CA VAL A 602 -25.16 14.01 16.42
C VAL A 602 -26.48 14.08 17.20
N VAL A 603 -26.45 13.81 18.51
CA VAL A 603 -27.64 13.89 19.39
C VAL A 603 -28.20 15.32 19.41
N GLY A 604 -27.35 16.34 19.47
CA GLY A 604 -27.76 17.74 19.42
C GLY A 604 -28.55 18.12 18.16
N LEU A 605 -28.20 17.52 17.02
CA LEU A 605 -28.86 17.74 15.73
C LEU A 605 -29.94 16.71 15.39
N TRP A 606 -30.24 15.77 16.29
CA TRP A 606 -31.27 14.76 16.10
C TRP A 606 -32.58 15.17 16.76
N ASP A 607 -33.52 15.70 15.97
CA ASP A 607 -34.79 16.22 16.50
C ASP A 607 -35.59 15.21 17.31
N GLY A 608 -35.50 13.91 16.99
CA GLY A 608 -36.16 12.83 17.73
C GLY A 608 -35.81 12.82 19.23
N ALA A 609 -34.57 13.17 19.59
CA ALA A 609 -34.11 13.26 20.97
C ALA A 609 -34.73 14.42 21.76
N TRP A 610 -35.37 15.38 21.08
CA TRP A 610 -35.88 16.63 21.65
C TRP A 610 -37.40 16.81 21.45
N THR A 611 -38.10 15.77 21.02
CA THR A 611 -39.54 15.81 20.69
C THR A 611 -40.47 15.90 21.89
N ASP A 612 -40.11 15.25 23.00
CA ASP A 612 -40.88 15.27 24.25
C ASP A 612 -39.97 15.55 25.45
N GLU A 613 -40.58 15.93 26.59
CA GLU A 613 -39.82 16.37 27.76
C GLU A 613 -38.94 15.27 28.37
N ARG A 614 -39.37 14.01 28.33
CA ARG A 614 -38.60 12.89 28.90
C ARG A 614 -37.37 12.61 28.05
N ARG A 615 -37.54 12.58 26.73
CA ARG A 615 -36.44 12.41 25.76
C ARG A 615 -35.47 13.58 25.84
N ALA A 616 -35.97 14.82 25.87
CA ALA A 616 -35.13 16.01 25.99
C ALA A 616 -34.32 16.01 27.29
N ARG A 617 -34.94 15.62 28.42
CA ARG A 617 -34.22 15.48 29.71
C ARG A 617 -33.15 14.40 29.64
N SER A 618 -33.46 13.24 29.05
CA SER A 618 -32.51 12.14 28.88
C SER A 618 -31.37 12.52 27.93
N ALA A 619 -31.65 13.27 26.87
CA ALA A 619 -30.66 13.79 25.94
C ALA A 619 -29.73 14.82 26.62
N TRP A 620 -30.27 15.70 27.47
CA TRP A 620 -29.46 16.61 28.31
C TRP A 620 -28.52 15.83 29.24
N ILE A 621 -29.06 14.90 30.03
CA ILE A 621 -28.28 14.12 30.99
C ILE A 621 -27.22 13.29 30.25
N GLY A 622 -27.64 12.49 29.27
CA GLY A 622 -26.74 11.62 28.51
C GLY A 622 -25.64 12.39 27.79
N SER A 623 -25.96 13.51 27.15
CA SER A 623 -24.94 14.33 26.45
C SER A 623 -23.89 14.86 27.42
N PHE A 624 -24.30 15.42 28.55
CA PHE A 624 -23.36 16.02 29.50
C PHE A 624 -22.62 14.99 30.34
N VAL A 625 -23.19 13.80 30.56
CA VAL A 625 -22.43 12.64 31.06
C VAL A 625 -21.33 12.27 30.07
N VAL A 626 -21.65 12.10 28.79
CA VAL A 626 -20.66 11.75 27.74
C VAL A 626 -19.57 12.83 27.62
N LEU A 627 -19.93 14.12 27.67
CA LEU A 627 -18.94 15.21 27.69
C LEU A 627 -18.05 15.17 28.94
N GLY A 628 -18.63 14.94 30.12
CA GLY A 628 -17.87 14.86 31.37
C GLY A 628 -16.90 13.68 31.37
N LEU A 629 -17.34 12.54 30.83
CA LEU A 629 -16.53 11.34 30.63
C LEU A 629 -15.40 11.56 29.60
N ALA A 630 -15.66 12.28 28.51
CA ALA A 630 -14.62 12.64 27.54
C ALA A 630 -13.54 13.54 28.17
N VAL A 631 -13.95 14.54 28.97
CA VAL A 631 -13.02 15.43 29.69
C VAL A 631 -12.29 14.71 30.82
N GLN A 632 -12.93 13.75 31.50
CA GLN A 632 -12.24 12.90 32.48
C GLN A 632 -11.18 12.03 31.80
N THR A 633 -11.46 11.57 30.57
CA THR A 633 -10.51 10.78 29.79
C THR A 633 -9.29 11.61 29.39
N LEU A 634 -9.51 12.82 28.87
CA LEU A 634 -8.45 13.77 28.57
C LEU A 634 -8.89 15.18 29.00
N LEU A 635 -8.22 15.73 30.01
CA LEU A 635 -8.62 17.01 30.60
C LEU A 635 -8.61 18.15 29.58
N THR A 636 -7.64 18.14 28.68
CA THR A 636 -7.50 19.14 27.60
C THR A 636 -8.63 19.08 26.58
N THR A 637 -9.40 18.00 26.48
CA THR A 637 -10.60 17.93 25.65
C THR A 637 -11.69 18.90 26.12
N LEU A 638 -11.58 19.48 27.32
CA LEU A 638 -12.49 20.51 27.83
C LEU A 638 -12.74 21.64 26.82
N PHE A 639 -11.72 22.12 26.10
CA PHE A 639 -11.87 23.22 25.14
C PHE A 639 -12.79 22.84 23.96
N ALA A 640 -12.63 21.62 23.42
CA ALA A 640 -13.51 21.09 22.40
C ALA A 640 -14.91 20.75 22.94
N ALA A 641 -14.99 20.20 24.15
CA ALA A 641 -16.25 19.88 24.83
C ALA A 641 -17.11 21.14 25.08
N VAL A 642 -16.50 22.26 25.43
CA VAL A 642 -17.19 23.56 25.59
C VAL A 642 -17.83 24.01 24.28
N ALA A 643 -17.14 23.85 23.14
CA ALA A 643 -17.70 24.19 21.83
C ALA A 643 -18.96 23.35 21.51
N VAL A 644 -18.88 22.03 21.75
CA VAL A 644 -20.01 21.10 21.52
C VAL A 644 -21.14 21.31 22.53
N ALA A 645 -20.83 21.58 23.81
CA ALA A 645 -21.83 21.94 24.83
C ALA A 645 -22.56 23.24 24.46
N GLY A 646 -21.82 24.23 23.94
CA GLY A 646 -22.38 25.49 23.46
C GLY A 646 -23.42 25.30 22.36
N LEU A 647 -23.22 24.34 21.46
CA LEU A 647 -24.22 23.96 20.45
C LEU A 647 -25.56 23.56 21.10
N LEU A 648 -25.53 22.69 22.10
CA LEU A 648 -26.73 22.22 22.81
C LEU A 648 -27.42 23.37 23.54
N LEU A 649 -26.64 24.21 24.24
CA LEU A 649 -27.15 25.37 24.96
C LEU A 649 -27.79 26.40 24.03
N VAL A 650 -27.27 26.60 22.82
CA VAL A 650 -27.84 27.56 21.86
C VAL A 650 -29.07 26.97 21.16
N LEU A 651 -28.99 25.74 20.66
CA LEU A 651 -30.06 25.16 19.83
C LEU A 651 -31.22 24.57 20.64
N ARG A 652 -30.97 24.06 21.86
CA ARG A 652 -31.94 23.24 22.62
C ARG A 652 -32.35 23.85 23.96
N ARG A 653 -32.00 25.12 24.23
CA ARG A 653 -32.37 25.84 25.46
C ARG A 653 -33.86 25.75 25.81
N ASN A 654 -34.70 25.83 24.80
CA ASN A 654 -36.16 25.91 24.95
C ASN A 654 -36.86 24.55 24.73
N SER A 655 -36.10 23.47 24.51
CA SER A 655 -36.65 22.15 24.20
C SER A 655 -37.10 21.35 25.43
N SER A 656 -36.89 21.88 26.65
CA SER A 656 -37.34 21.26 27.89
C SER A 656 -38.03 22.28 28.81
N ARG A 657 -39.13 21.88 29.45
CA ARG A 657 -39.83 22.68 30.48
C ARG A 657 -39.18 22.61 31.86
N THR A 658 -38.11 21.82 32.03
CA THR A 658 -37.26 21.87 33.22
C THR A 658 -36.79 23.32 33.39
N GLY A 659 -37.16 23.96 34.50
CA GLY A 659 -36.94 25.40 34.67
C GLY A 659 -35.48 25.88 34.56
N ARG A 660 -34.51 24.95 34.55
CA ARG A 660 -33.05 25.20 34.46
C ARG A 660 -32.30 24.03 33.77
N PRO A 661 -32.35 23.87 32.43
CA PRO A 661 -31.65 22.79 31.72
C PRO A 661 -30.12 22.85 31.90
N TRP A 662 -29.57 24.06 32.04
CA TRP A 662 -28.15 24.26 32.32
C TRP A 662 -27.70 23.68 33.66
N LEU A 663 -28.58 23.64 34.68
CA LEU A 663 -28.24 23.07 35.98
C LEU A 663 -28.16 21.55 35.89
N VAL A 664 -29.10 20.92 35.19
CA VAL A 664 -29.07 19.47 34.91
C VAL A 664 -27.82 19.10 34.14
N ALA A 665 -27.47 19.90 33.13
CA ALA A 665 -26.25 19.74 32.35
C ALA A 665 -24.98 19.85 33.20
N ALA A 666 -24.88 20.87 34.06
CA ALA A 666 -23.73 21.08 34.94
C ALA A 666 -23.58 19.95 35.98
N VAL A 667 -24.67 19.50 36.59
CA VAL A 667 -24.66 18.38 37.54
C VAL A 667 -24.28 17.07 36.85
N ALA A 668 -24.84 16.80 35.67
CA ALA A 668 -24.51 15.59 34.89
C ALA A 668 -23.03 15.57 34.47
N PHE A 669 -22.51 16.69 33.96
CA PHE A 669 -21.11 16.84 33.58
C PHE A 669 -20.17 16.73 34.78
N GLY A 670 -20.45 17.49 35.85
CA GLY A 670 -19.64 17.46 37.07
C GLY A 670 -19.64 16.08 37.73
N GLY A 671 -20.80 15.41 37.79
CA GLY A 671 -20.91 14.05 38.32
C GLY A 671 -20.15 13.03 37.48
N ALA A 672 -20.21 13.13 36.15
CA ALA A 672 -19.43 12.28 35.26
C ALA A 672 -17.93 12.54 35.38
N LEU A 673 -17.49 13.80 35.42
CA LEU A 673 -16.09 14.16 35.61
C LEU A 673 -15.54 13.68 36.97
N ALA A 674 -16.35 13.80 38.03
CA ALA A 674 -15.97 13.39 39.39
C ALA A 674 -16.13 11.88 39.65
N SER A 675 -16.71 11.12 38.72
CA SER A 675 -17.09 9.72 38.95
C SER A 675 -15.90 8.81 39.30
N ALA A 676 -14.82 8.86 38.52
CA ALA A 676 -13.60 8.09 38.78
C ALA A 676 -12.92 8.52 40.10
N PRO A 677 -12.56 9.80 40.31
CA PRO A 677 -11.93 10.19 41.58
C PRO A 677 -12.78 9.85 42.80
N PHE A 678 -14.10 10.01 42.72
CA PHE A 678 -15.00 9.62 43.81
C PHE A 678 -15.03 8.10 44.03
N TRP A 679 -15.07 7.30 42.96
CA TRP A 679 -14.99 5.84 43.05
C TRP A 679 -13.70 5.37 43.75
N TYR A 680 -12.55 5.92 43.36
CA TYR A 680 -11.26 5.58 43.98
C TYR A 680 -11.15 6.09 45.42
N ALA A 681 -11.72 7.25 45.73
CA ALA A 681 -11.80 7.74 47.11
C ALA A 681 -12.63 6.81 48.00
N LEU A 682 -13.79 6.35 47.53
CA LEU A 682 -14.63 5.39 48.27
C LEU A 682 -13.95 4.04 48.49
N ARG A 683 -13.01 3.64 47.63
CA ARG A 683 -12.20 2.42 47.78
C ARG A 683 -10.98 2.59 48.67
N GLY A 684 -10.68 3.80 49.16
CA GLY A 684 -9.43 4.08 49.87
C GLY A 684 -8.19 4.02 48.98
N ARG A 685 -8.38 4.19 47.66
CA ARG A 685 -7.37 4.07 46.61
C ARG A 685 -7.21 5.36 45.80
N PHE A 686 -7.53 6.50 46.42
CA PHE A 686 -7.49 7.81 45.76
C PHE A 686 -6.07 8.17 45.33
N ASP A 687 -5.08 7.83 46.14
CA ASP A 687 -3.68 8.17 45.88
C ASP A 687 -3.16 7.47 44.62
N GLU A 688 -3.53 6.21 44.36
CA GLU A 688 -3.12 5.52 43.12
C GLU A 688 -3.74 6.19 41.88
N PHE A 689 -5.04 6.54 41.93
CA PHE A 689 -5.71 7.26 40.85
C PHE A 689 -5.08 8.64 40.62
N TRP A 690 -4.91 9.43 41.69
CA TRP A 690 -4.44 10.80 41.60
C TRP A 690 -2.97 10.88 41.16
N SER A 691 -2.16 9.91 41.58
CA SER A 691 -0.75 9.81 41.16
C SER A 691 -0.62 9.57 39.66
N GLY A 692 -1.39 8.64 39.10
CA GLY A 692 -1.40 8.39 37.65
C GLY A 692 -2.08 9.51 36.85
N TRP A 693 -3.32 9.85 37.20
CA TRP A 693 -4.17 10.74 36.40
C TRP A 693 -3.73 12.21 36.45
N TRP A 694 -3.35 12.72 37.61
CA TRP A 694 -2.98 14.13 37.79
C TRP A 694 -1.47 14.33 37.96
N THR A 695 -0.86 13.67 38.93
CA THR A 695 0.54 13.95 39.34
C THR A 695 1.52 13.63 38.21
N TYR A 696 1.40 12.45 37.61
CA TYR A 696 2.24 12.09 36.46
C TYR A 696 1.94 12.98 35.23
N ALA A 697 0.67 13.36 35.01
CA ALA A 697 0.32 14.31 33.96
C ALA A 697 0.98 15.68 34.16
N SER A 698 1.07 16.18 35.39
CA SER A 698 1.82 17.41 35.70
C SER A 698 3.31 17.25 35.46
N PHE A 699 3.93 16.12 35.86
CA PHE A 699 5.35 15.87 35.60
C PHE A 699 5.67 15.89 34.11
N MET A 700 4.78 15.36 33.26
CA MET A 700 4.96 15.42 31.82
C MET A 700 4.87 16.84 31.24
N SER A 701 4.13 17.74 31.90
CA SER A 701 4.09 19.16 31.51
C SER A 701 5.33 19.91 32.00
N ASP A 702 5.74 19.66 33.24
CA ASP A 702 6.82 20.39 33.91
C ASP A 702 8.20 19.94 33.41
N GLY A 703 8.38 18.64 33.16
CA GLY A 703 9.65 18.03 32.76
C GLY A 703 10.18 18.48 31.40
N THR A 704 9.38 19.15 30.57
CA THR A 704 9.87 19.76 29.32
C THR A 704 10.57 21.11 29.57
N GLY A 705 10.33 21.74 30.73
CA GLY A 705 10.91 23.01 31.12
C GLY A 705 10.48 24.22 30.27
N ARG A 706 9.43 24.08 29.44
CA ARG A 706 8.99 25.12 28.51
C ARG A 706 8.02 26.10 29.16
N GLY A 707 8.24 27.39 28.96
CA GLY A 707 7.28 28.42 29.34
C GLY A 707 6.03 28.40 28.44
N TYR A 708 4.92 29.00 28.90
CA TYR A 708 3.66 29.05 28.13
C TYR A 708 3.82 29.67 26.72
N MET A 709 4.62 30.74 26.59
CA MET A 709 4.87 31.40 25.29
C MET A 709 5.72 30.55 24.36
N GLU A 710 6.72 29.84 24.89
CA GLU A 710 7.53 28.90 24.10
C GLU A 710 6.67 27.75 23.60
N GLN A 711 5.75 27.27 24.44
CA GLN A 711 4.82 26.21 24.10
C GLN A 711 3.82 26.62 23.02
N LEU A 712 3.28 27.85 23.09
CA LEU A 712 2.47 28.43 22.03
C LEU A 712 3.25 28.55 20.71
N GLY A 713 4.51 29.02 20.76
CA GLY A 713 5.38 29.16 19.59
C GLY A 713 5.68 27.81 18.94
N LEU A 714 6.03 26.80 19.74
CA LEU A 714 6.26 25.43 19.27
C LEU A 714 5.00 24.86 18.60
N GLY A 715 3.86 24.94 19.27
CA GLY A 715 2.62 24.40 18.71
C GLY A 715 2.13 25.13 17.47
N TRP A 716 2.41 26.44 17.35
CA TRP A 716 2.20 27.17 16.09
C TRP A 716 3.09 26.62 14.98
N ASN A 717 4.39 26.45 15.22
CA ASN A 717 5.34 25.94 14.23
C ASN A 717 4.98 24.51 13.80
N THR A 718 4.70 23.61 14.74
CA THR A 718 4.26 22.24 14.43
C THR A 718 2.97 22.24 13.61
N MET A 719 2.03 23.14 13.91
CA MET A 719 0.78 23.25 13.15
C MET A 719 1.03 23.72 11.70
N VAL A 720 1.93 24.69 11.52
CA VAL A 720 2.35 25.16 10.20
C VAL A 720 3.00 24.02 9.42
N ASP A 721 3.88 23.25 10.04
CA ASP A 721 4.55 22.11 9.41
C ASP A 721 3.55 21.00 9.05
N TYR A 722 2.61 20.68 9.95
CA TYR A 722 1.55 19.71 9.69
C TYR A 722 0.71 20.06 8.44
N TYR A 723 0.32 21.33 8.30
CA TYR A 723 -0.45 21.79 7.14
C TYR A 723 0.39 22.05 5.89
N ARG A 724 1.69 22.33 6.03
CA ARG A 724 2.63 22.37 4.90
C ARG A 724 2.73 21.00 4.25
N GLU A 725 2.72 19.94 5.04
CA GLU A 725 2.69 18.57 4.54
C GLU A 725 1.32 18.14 4.01
N ARG A 726 0.24 18.81 4.43
CA ARG A 726 -1.16 18.45 4.10
C ARG A 726 -1.95 19.67 3.60
N PRO A 727 -1.53 20.28 2.48
CA PRO A 727 -2.14 21.52 1.97
C PRO A 727 -3.63 21.37 1.66
N GLU A 728 -4.08 20.17 1.27
CA GLU A 728 -5.49 19.86 1.05
C GLU A 728 -6.35 20.04 2.30
N SER A 729 -5.84 19.68 3.48
CA SER A 729 -6.57 19.86 4.74
C SER A 729 -6.69 21.34 5.09
N LEU A 730 -5.63 22.13 4.83
CA LEU A 730 -5.67 23.58 4.99
C LEU A 730 -6.67 24.23 4.04
N LEU A 731 -6.69 23.80 2.77
CA LEU A 731 -7.64 24.28 1.76
C LEU A 731 -9.08 24.01 2.18
N VAL A 732 -9.38 22.87 2.81
CA VAL A 732 -10.72 22.58 3.35
C VAL A 732 -11.10 23.60 4.43
N VAL A 733 -10.21 23.87 5.38
CA VAL A 733 -10.46 24.84 6.47
C VAL A 733 -10.69 26.24 5.89
N VAL A 734 -9.82 26.70 4.98
CA VAL A 734 -9.94 28.00 4.33
C VAL A 734 -11.23 28.10 3.50
N ALA A 735 -11.53 27.10 2.68
CA ALA A 735 -12.74 27.05 1.87
C ALA A 735 -14.00 27.07 2.74
N PHE A 736 -14.00 26.34 3.86
CA PHE A 736 -15.09 26.34 4.82
C PHE A 736 -15.33 27.72 5.44
N VAL A 737 -14.28 28.40 5.89
CA VAL A 737 -14.38 29.75 6.45
C VAL A 737 -14.90 30.75 5.41
N VAL A 738 -14.37 30.71 4.19
CA VAL A 738 -14.79 31.60 3.10
C VAL A 738 -16.25 31.34 2.72
N VAL A 739 -16.65 30.09 2.49
CA VAL A 739 -18.03 29.73 2.14
C VAL A 739 -18.99 30.08 3.29
N GLY A 740 -18.59 29.83 4.54
CA GLY A 740 -19.37 30.20 5.73
C GLY A 740 -19.59 31.72 5.83
N PHE A 741 -18.55 32.51 5.55
CA PHE A 741 -18.65 33.97 5.53
C PHE A 741 -19.55 34.48 4.40
N VAL A 742 -19.35 34.00 3.17
CA VAL A 742 -20.15 34.37 1.98
C VAL A 742 -21.62 34.01 2.19
N ARG A 743 -21.91 32.86 2.79
CA ARG A 743 -23.29 32.40 3.01
C ARG A 743 -23.91 32.91 4.31
N ARG A 744 -23.20 33.69 5.13
CA ARG A 744 -23.68 34.12 6.46
C ARG A 744 -25.07 34.74 6.41
N THR A 745 -25.40 35.52 5.39
CA THR A 745 -26.72 36.17 5.24
C THR A 745 -27.82 35.20 4.84
N THR A 746 -27.50 34.14 4.10
CA THR A 746 -28.46 33.16 3.55
C THR A 746 -28.59 31.89 4.39
N SER A 747 -27.63 31.61 5.27
CA SER A 747 -27.66 30.46 6.17
C SER A 747 -28.73 30.58 7.25
N SER A 748 -29.36 29.45 7.59
CA SER A 748 -30.30 29.38 8.72
C SER A 748 -29.58 29.61 10.06
N PRO A 749 -30.29 29.98 11.15
CA PRO A 749 -29.68 30.12 12.47
C PRO A 749 -28.92 28.84 12.90
N MET A 750 -29.50 27.67 12.66
CA MET A 750 -28.88 26.37 12.93
C MET A 750 -27.55 26.20 12.18
N GLN A 751 -27.52 26.52 10.88
CA GLN A 751 -26.30 26.42 10.07
C GLN A 751 -25.21 27.38 10.57
N ARG A 752 -25.58 28.62 10.93
CA ARG A 752 -24.63 29.60 11.48
C ARG A 752 -24.05 29.13 12.80
N THR A 753 -24.87 28.58 13.70
CA THR A 753 -24.42 28.01 14.97
C THR A 753 -23.46 26.85 14.74
N VAL A 754 -23.79 25.91 13.85
CA VAL A 754 -22.91 24.77 13.53
C VAL A 754 -21.59 25.25 12.92
N THR A 755 -21.61 26.26 12.05
CA THR A 755 -20.38 26.84 11.49
C THR A 755 -19.47 27.41 12.57
N ILE A 756 -20.01 28.17 13.53
CA ILE A 756 -19.25 28.71 14.66
C ILE A 756 -18.70 27.58 15.53
N VAL A 757 -19.50 26.55 15.79
CA VAL A 757 -19.09 25.40 16.60
C VAL A 757 -17.94 24.63 15.96
N PHE A 758 -17.90 24.46 14.63
CA PHE A 758 -16.76 23.81 13.98
C PHE A 758 -15.48 24.63 14.09
N VAL A 759 -15.55 25.96 13.95
CA VAL A 759 -14.38 26.82 14.16
C VAL A 759 -13.90 26.77 15.62
N ALA A 760 -14.84 26.83 16.57
CA ALA A 760 -14.53 26.75 17.99
C ALA A 760 -13.99 25.38 18.40
N TRP A 761 -14.55 24.28 17.86
CA TRP A 761 -14.05 22.93 18.09
C TRP A 761 -12.65 22.75 17.49
N PHE A 762 -12.43 23.21 16.25
CA PHE A 762 -11.11 23.19 15.63
C PHE A 762 -10.07 23.96 16.47
N ALA A 763 -10.40 25.16 16.92
CA ALA A 763 -9.54 25.94 17.82
C ALA A 763 -9.33 25.24 19.18
N GLY A 764 -10.36 24.59 19.72
CA GLY A 764 -10.27 23.81 20.95
C GLY A 764 -9.33 22.61 20.82
N GLY A 765 -9.37 21.90 19.69
CA GLY A 765 -8.42 20.82 19.38
C GLY A 765 -6.98 21.34 19.22
N TRP A 766 -6.81 22.53 18.65
CA TRP A 766 -5.50 23.17 18.56
C TRP A 766 -4.94 23.56 19.95
N ILE A 767 -5.76 24.16 20.80
CA ILE A 767 -5.41 24.46 22.20
C ILE A 767 -5.08 23.17 22.97
N GLU A 768 -5.84 22.10 22.73
CA GLU A 768 -5.60 20.80 23.35
C GLU A 768 -4.20 20.24 23.01
N LEU A 769 -3.75 20.33 21.75
CA LEU A 769 -2.41 19.87 21.36
C LEU A 769 -1.31 20.69 22.03
N ILE A 770 -1.50 22.01 22.09
CA ILE A 770 -0.55 22.94 22.70
C ILE A 770 -0.41 22.66 24.21
N LEU A 771 -1.54 22.66 24.92
CA LEU A 771 -1.54 22.48 26.37
C LEU A 771 -1.17 21.06 26.79
N GLY A 772 -1.50 20.06 25.96
CA GLY A 772 -1.06 18.69 26.18
C GLY A 772 0.42 18.46 25.87
N GLN A 773 1.09 19.42 25.22
CA GLN A 773 2.46 19.30 24.70
C GLN A 773 2.70 18.06 23.83
N ARG A 774 1.70 17.68 23.05
CA ARG A 774 1.71 16.44 22.25
C ARG A 774 1.62 16.78 20.76
N TYR A 775 2.70 16.53 20.03
CA TYR A 775 2.88 16.96 18.64
C TYR A 775 3.19 15.84 17.64
N SER A 776 3.25 14.59 18.10
CA SER A 776 3.28 13.43 17.20
C SER A 776 2.01 13.40 16.35
N SER A 777 2.16 12.97 15.10
CA SER A 777 1.12 12.98 14.06
C SER A 777 -0.17 12.24 14.45
N HIS A 778 -0.09 11.20 15.29
CA HIS A 778 -1.27 10.46 15.76
C HIS A 778 -2.17 11.26 16.72
N TYR A 779 -1.69 12.37 17.29
CA TYR A 779 -2.51 13.22 18.15
C TYR A 779 -3.44 14.15 17.37
N PHE A 780 -3.21 14.32 16.05
CA PHE A 780 -3.93 15.28 15.22
C PHE A 780 -5.40 14.91 14.92
N SER A 781 -5.90 13.76 15.41
CA SER A 781 -7.32 13.40 15.32
C SER A 781 -8.25 14.50 15.87
N VAL A 782 -7.83 15.20 16.91
CA VAL A 782 -8.59 16.28 17.57
C VAL A 782 -8.88 17.49 16.67
N ILE A 783 -8.03 17.72 15.65
CA ILE A 783 -8.27 18.73 14.62
C ILE A 783 -8.76 18.13 13.30
N ALA A 784 -8.42 16.87 13.01
CA ALA A 784 -8.86 16.18 11.80
C ALA A 784 -10.37 15.96 11.81
N VAL A 785 -10.96 15.60 12.95
CA VAL A 785 -12.42 15.37 13.08
C VAL A 785 -13.23 16.63 12.73
N PRO A 786 -13.02 17.80 13.36
CA PRO A 786 -13.74 19.00 12.97
C PRO A 786 -13.45 19.41 11.51
N THR A 787 -12.23 19.18 11.00
CA THR A 787 -11.90 19.40 9.58
C THR A 787 -12.73 18.50 8.65
N ALA A 788 -12.93 17.23 8.99
CA ALA A 788 -13.77 16.32 8.23
C ALA A 788 -15.25 16.74 8.26
N LEU A 789 -15.73 17.29 9.38
CA LEU A 789 -17.07 17.86 9.46
C LEU A 789 -17.21 19.14 8.63
N MET A 790 -16.18 20.00 8.59
CA MET A 790 -16.11 21.14 7.67
C MET A 790 -16.19 20.67 6.21
N LEU A 791 -15.43 19.65 5.83
CA LEU A 791 -15.52 19.03 4.50
C LEU A 791 -16.93 18.49 4.21
N ALA A 792 -17.57 17.82 5.17
CA ALA A 792 -18.94 17.32 5.01
C ALA A 792 -19.95 18.44 4.73
N SER A 793 -19.77 19.61 5.35
CA SER A 793 -20.59 20.79 5.06
C SER A 793 -20.35 21.33 3.64
N LEU A 794 -19.09 21.35 3.18
CA LEU A 794 -18.72 21.76 1.82
C LEU A 794 -19.29 20.79 0.78
N ILE A 795 -19.18 19.48 1.01
CA ILE A 795 -19.81 18.44 0.17
C ILE A 795 -21.31 18.69 0.05
N ALA A 796 -21.98 19.03 1.15
CA ALA A 796 -23.40 19.37 1.11
C ALA A 796 -23.69 20.62 0.26
N THR A 797 -22.83 21.65 0.31
CA THR A 797 -23.00 22.83 -0.56
C THR A 797 -22.85 22.49 -2.06
N LEU A 798 -22.08 21.46 -2.39
CA LEU A 798 -21.91 20.95 -3.75
C LEU A 798 -23.04 19.99 -4.18
N SER A 799 -24.04 19.74 -3.33
CA SER A 799 -25.14 18.80 -3.61
C SER A 799 -25.88 19.04 -4.94
N PRO A 800 -26.16 20.27 -5.38
CA PRO A 800 -26.78 20.49 -6.70
C PRO A 800 -25.90 19.94 -7.83
N VAL A 801 -24.59 20.19 -7.76
CA VAL A 801 -23.59 19.68 -8.71
C VAL A 801 -23.50 18.15 -8.62
N LEU A 802 -23.43 17.58 -7.42
CA LEU A 802 -23.39 16.13 -7.22
C LEU A 802 -24.66 15.42 -7.67
N THR A 803 -25.81 16.09 -7.58
CA THR A 803 -27.10 15.55 -8.08
C THR A 803 -27.16 15.63 -9.59
N ILE A 804 -26.61 16.68 -10.20
CA ILE A 804 -26.40 16.75 -11.65
C ILE A 804 -25.49 15.59 -12.07
N VAL A 805 -24.28 15.47 -11.51
CA VAL A 805 -23.36 14.36 -11.79
C VAL A 805 -24.04 12.99 -11.56
N GLY A 806 -24.80 12.83 -10.48
CA GLY A 806 -25.52 11.60 -10.17
C GLY A 806 -26.63 11.25 -11.18
N ARG A 807 -27.40 12.25 -11.63
CA ARG A 807 -28.38 12.10 -12.72
C ARG A 807 -27.70 11.83 -14.06
N TRP A 808 -26.48 12.29 -14.27
CA TRP A 808 -25.69 11.98 -15.46
C TRP A 808 -25.15 10.53 -15.42
N CYS A 809 -24.95 9.96 -14.22
CA CYS A 809 -24.52 8.57 -14.04
C CYS A 809 -25.67 7.54 -14.05
N ALA A 810 -26.86 7.89 -13.52
CA ALA A 810 -28.05 7.04 -13.51
C ALA A 810 -28.86 7.18 -14.82
N GLU A 811 -29.28 6.07 -15.44
CA GLU A 811 -30.14 6.13 -16.63
C GLU A 811 -31.50 6.75 -16.28
N PRO A 812 -32.08 7.63 -17.12
CA PRO A 812 -33.46 8.04 -16.96
C PRO A 812 -34.37 6.89 -17.40
N ARG A 813 -34.78 6.03 -16.45
CA ARG A 813 -36.01 5.26 -16.62
C ARG A 813 -37.20 6.17 -16.33
N ARG A 814 -38.17 6.13 -17.24
CA ARG A 814 -39.46 6.83 -17.23
C ARG A 814 -40.01 7.09 -15.82
N ASN A 815 -40.09 8.38 -15.47
CA ASN A 815 -40.94 9.08 -14.51
C ASN A 815 -41.26 8.55 -13.09
N ASP A 816 -40.85 7.36 -12.68
CA ASP A 816 -41.04 6.92 -11.29
C ASP A 816 -39.77 6.25 -10.77
N ASP A 817 -38.87 7.05 -10.18
CA ASP A 817 -38.34 6.78 -8.84
C ASP A 817 -37.21 7.75 -8.48
N ARG A 818 -37.33 8.38 -7.31
CA ARG A 818 -36.31 9.20 -6.63
C ARG A 818 -35.14 8.35 -6.11
N ARG A 819 -34.59 7.43 -6.89
CA ARG A 819 -33.48 6.57 -6.45
C ARG A 819 -32.13 7.27 -6.64
N ALA A 820 -31.44 7.50 -5.52
CA ALA A 820 -30.13 8.13 -5.47
C ALA A 820 -29.09 7.28 -6.22
N SER A 821 -28.36 7.89 -7.17
CA SER A 821 -27.20 7.23 -7.78
C SER A 821 -26.08 7.09 -6.74
N HIS A 822 -25.64 5.87 -6.46
CA HIS A 822 -24.52 5.60 -5.55
C HIS A 822 -23.14 5.76 -6.21
N ALA A 823 -23.09 6.06 -7.52
CA ALA A 823 -21.85 6.14 -8.28
C ALA A 823 -20.83 7.19 -7.76
N PRO A 824 -21.23 8.43 -7.36
CA PRO A 824 -20.29 9.39 -6.78
C PRO A 824 -19.73 8.93 -5.42
N VAL A 825 -20.52 8.17 -4.66
CA VAL A 825 -20.11 7.61 -3.36
C VAL A 825 -19.09 6.50 -3.57
N MET A 826 -19.36 5.57 -4.49
CA MET A 826 -18.43 4.49 -4.84
C MET A 826 -17.14 5.03 -5.46
N LEU A 827 -17.22 6.07 -6.28
CA LEU A 827 -16.04 6.74 -6.84
C LEU A 827 -15.19 7.38 -5.77
N ALA A 828 -15.78 8.16 -4.87
CA ALA A 828 -15.01 8.81 -3.82
C ALA A 828 -14.42 7.79 -2.84
N ALA A 829 -15.16 6.73 -2.52
CA ALA A 829 -14.64 5.61 -1.73
C ALA A 829 -13.42 4.99 -2.40
N ALA A 830 -13.53 4.68 -3.69
CA ALA A 830 -12.43 4.11 -4.45
C ALA A 830 -11.25 5.10 -4.57
N LEU A 831 -11.51 6.40 -4.82
CA LEU A 831 -10.47 7.44 -4.87
C LEU A 831 -9.73 7.58 -3.54
N LEU A 832 -10.44 7.52 -2.41
CA LEU A 832 -9.84 7.63 -1.09
C LEU A 832 -9.03 6.40 -0.71
N LEU A 833 -9.55 5.21 -0.97
CA LEU A 833 -8.81 3.96 -0.77
C LEU A 833 -7.53 3.95 -1.61
N VAL A 834 -7.60 4.51 -2.81
CA VAL A 834 -6.46 4.60 -3.74
C VAL A 834 -5.46 5.69 -3.34
N ALA A 835 -5.94 6.88 -2.98
CA ALA A 835 -5.08 8.03 -2.71
C ALA A 835 -4.46 7.98 -1.31
N GLN A 836 -5.15 7.37 -0.32
CA GLN A 836 -4.74 7.43 1.08
C GLN A 836 -4.54 6.07 1.75
N GLY A 837 -5.22 5.01 1.30
CA GLY A 837 -5.18 3.69 1.94
C GLY A 837 -4.51 2.62 1.11
N SER A 838 -3.68 3.02 0.15
CA SER A 838 -3.34 2.19 -1.01
C SER A 838 -2.58 0.90 -0.67
N SER A 839 -1.60 0.97 0.24
CA SER A 839 -0.83 -0.18 0.72
C SER A 839 -1.63 -0.98 1.76
N LEU A 840 -2.20 -0.30 2.76
CA LEU A 840 -3.02 -0.89 3.81
C LEU A 840 -4.21 -1.68 3.25
N PHE A 841 -4.90 -1.14 2.25
CA PHE A 841 -6.02 -1.81 1.59
C PHE A 841 -5.58 -3.10 0.90
N TRP A 842 -4.46 -3.09 0.18
CA TRP A 842 -3.98 -4.30 -0.50
C TRP A 842 -3.38 -5.31 0.45
N ASP A 843 -2.68 -4.87 1.51
CA ASP A 843 -2.23 -5.75 2.58
C ASP A 843 -3.44 -6.43 3.24
N GLY A 844 -4.45 -5.65 3.62
CA GLY A 844 -5.72 -6.18 4.15
C GLY A 844 -6.44 -7.10 3.19
N ALA A 845 -6.47 -6.80 1.89
CA ALA A 845 -7.10 -7.66 0.88
C ALA A 845 -6.33 -8.98 0.70
N THR A 846 -5.00 -8.91 0.75
CA THR A 846 -4.10 -10.07 0.65
C THR A 846 -4.26 -10.95 1.89
N ARG A 847 -4.24 -10.35 3.09
CA ARG A 847 -4.47 -11.05 4.36
C ARG A 847 -5.86 -11.66 4.42
N ALA A 848 -6.90 -10.91 4.08
CA ALA A 848 -8.27 -11.44 4.02
C ALA A 848 -8.41 -12.58 3.01
N GLY A 849 -7.70 -12.53 1.88
CA GLY A 849 -7.70 -13.60 0.87
C GLY A 849 -6.86 -14.83 1.26
N ARG A 850 -5.88 -14.67 2.15
CA ARG A 850 -5.03 -15.77 2.68
C ARG A 850 -5.53 -16.33 4.01
N PHE A 851 -6.44 -15.63 4.68
CA PHE A 851 -6.96 -16.02 5.98
C PHE A 851 -7.68 -17.38 5.89
N ARG A 852 -7.23 -18.33 6.72
CA ARG A 852 -7.82 -19.67 6.83
C ARG A 852 -8.55 -19.86 8.16
N SER A 853 -7.89 -19.50 9.25
CA SER A 853 -8.40 -19.55 10.63
C SER A 853 -7.58 -18.58 11.50
N PHE A 854 -8.07 -18.30 12.71
CA PHE A 854 -7.29 -17.53 13.69
C PHE A 854 -6.06 -18.29 14.20
N SER A 855 -6.11 -19.63 14.28
CA SER A 855 -4.95 -20.46 14.63
C SER A 855 -3.82 -20.33 13.62
N ALA A 856 -4.13 -20.44 12.32
CA ALA A 856 -3.13 -20.30 11.25
C ALA A 856 -2.50 -18.89 11.20
N GLU A 857 -3.25 -17.85 11.62
CA GLU A 857 -2.71 -16.50 11.73
C GLU A 857 -1.81 -16.33 12.97
N SER A 858 -2.08 -17.05 14.06
CA SER A 858 -1.21 -17.12 15.23
C SER A 858 0.10 -17.85 14.91
N GLU A 859 0.03 -19.04 14.31
CA GLU A 859 1.19 -19.80 13.80
C GLU A 859 2.06 -18.93 12.88
N ARG A 860 1.43 -18.14 12.00
CA ARG A 860 2.15 -17.20 11.13
C ARG A 860 2.91 -16.13 11.93
N ARG A 861 2.36 -15.62 13.03
CA ARG A 861 3.04 -14.63 13.89
C ARG A 861 4.18 -15.25 14.66
N GLU A 862 3.97 -16.43 15.23
CA GLU A 862 5.01 -17.20 15.89
C GLU A 862 6.16 -17.52 14.92
N SER A 863 5.83 -17.89 13.68
CA SER A 863 6.82 -18.11 12.63
C SER A 863 7.62 -16.85 12.28
N GLY A 864 7.05 -15.67 12.53
CA GLY A 864 7.68 -14.37 12.29
C GLY A 864 8.50 -13.83 13.46
N LEU A 865 8.47 -14.49 14.63
CA LEU A 865 9.39 -14.17 15.72
C LEU A 865 10.82 -14.50 15.31
N ASP A 866 11.74 -13.61 15.66
CA ASP A 866 13.16 -13.86 15.48
C ASP A 866 13.65 -15.00 16.39
N GLY A 867 14.83 -15.52 16.08
CA GLY A 867 15.41 -16.64 16.84
C GLY A 867 15.44 -16.42 18.34
N GLN A 868 15.86 -15.23 18.76
CA GLN A 868 16.00 -14.91 20.18
C GLN A 868 14.64 -14.77 20.87
N GLY A 869 13.65 -14.16 20.21
CA GLY A 869 12.28 -14.12 20.69
C GLY A 869 11.73 -15.53 20.92
N ARG A 870 11.98 -16.46 19.99
CA ARG A 870 11.59 -17.87 20.15
C ARG A 870 12.30 -18.56 21.30
N THR A 871 13.61 -18.35 21.46
CA THR A 871 14.39 -18.91 22.58
C THR A 871 13.90 -18.38 23.92
N VAL A 872 13.71 -17.07 24.05
CA VAL A 872 13.18 -16.45 25.27
C VAL A 872 11.80 -16.99 25.59
N ARG A 873 10.92 -17.10 24.59
CA ARG A 873 9.58 -17.67 24.73
C ARG A 873 9.63 -19.11 25.24
N ALA A 874 10.47 -19.96 24.66
CA ALA A 874 10.64 -21.34 25.07
C ALA A 874 11.15 -21.45 26.53
N ILE A 875 12.10 -20.60 26.93
CA ILE A 875 12.57 -20.57 28.33
C ILE A 875 11.43 -20.17 29.28
N LEU A 876 10.67 -19.14 28.92
CA LEU A 876 9.54 -18.67 29.72
C LEU A 876 8.42 -19.72 29.83
N ASP A 877 8.16 -20.47 28.77
CA ASP A 877 7.13 -21.53 28.77
C ASP A 877 7.48 -22.71 29.68
N LEU A 878 8.77 -22.93 29.95
CA LEU A 878 9.25 -23.90 30.93
C LEU A 878 9.10 -23.39 32.37
N VAL A 879 9.45 -22.12 32.63
CA VAL A 879 9.53 -21.58 34.01
C VAL A 879 8.26 -20.87 34.48
N SER A 880 7.28 -20.66 33.60
CA SER A 880 6.02 -19.96 33.88
C SER A 880 4.92 -20.31 32.89
N ASP A 881 3.66 -20.10 33.27
CA ASP A 881 2.50 -20.29 32.41
C ASP A 881 2.13 -19.03 31.63
N ASP A 882 1.28 -19.16 30.61
CA ASP A 882 0.77 -18.00 29.85
C ASP A 882 -0.07 -17.09 30.75
N GLY A 883 0.18 -15.79 30.68
CA GLY A 883 -0.44 -14.80 31.55
C GLY A 883 0.19 -14.69 32.96
N ASP A 884 1.26 -15.45 33.26
CA ASP A 884 2.04 -15.22 34.48
C ASP A 884 2.85 -13.91 34.41
N ALA A 885 3.23 -13.45 35.60
CA ALA A 885 4.01 -12.24 35.75
C ALA A 885 5.48 -12.45 35.39
N VAL A 886 6.01 -11.52 34.59
CA VAL A 886 7.45 -11.38 34.35
C VAL A 886 7.90 -9.99 34.77
N LEU A 887 9.05 -9.92 35.44
CA LEU A 887 9.69 -8.66 35.74
C LEU A 887 10.47 -8.20 34.52
N ALA A 888 10.40 -6.93 34.14
CA ALA A 888 11.24 -6.44 33.05
C ALA A 888 11.72 -5.02 33.27
N TRP A 889 12.96 -4.77 32.85
CA TRP A 889 13.54 -3.42 32.76
C TRP A 889 13.42 -2.95 31.31
N THR A 890 12.31 -2.30 30.98
CA THR A 890 11.95 -2.00 29.59
C THR A 890 11.15 -0.70 29.46
N MET A 891 11.09 -0.16 28.24
CA MET A 891 10.17 0.90 27.83
C MET A 891 9.11 0.39 26.85
N TYR A 892 9.08 -0.92 26.60
CA TYR A 892 8.38 -1.51 25.48
C TYR A 892 7.31 -2.51 25.94
N PRO A 893 6.04 -2.31 25.56
CA PRO A 893 4.97 -3.22 25.98
C PRO A 893 5.11 -4.62 25.34
N TRP A 894 5.70 -4.74 24.16
CA TRP A 894 5.92 -6.03 23.50
C TRP A 894 6.94 -6.93 24.21
N THR A 895 7.75 -6.41 25.15
CA THR A 895 8.56 -7.26 26.03
C THR A 895 7.67 -8.24 26.82
N TYR A 896 6.45 -7.82 27.16
CA TYR A 896 5.45 -8.66 27.82
C TYR A 896 4.59 -9.40 26.79
N LEU A 897 4.06 -8.67 25.80
CA LEU A 897 3.08 -9.21 24.86
C LEU A 897 3.68 -10.24 23.88
N ASN A 898 4.89 -10.05 23.34
CA ASN A 898 5.47 -11.08 22.46
C ASN A 898 5.76 -12.39 23.24
N ASN A 899 5.84 -12.29 24.56
CA ASN A 899 6.12 -13.40 25.45
C ASN A 899 4.88 -13.95 26.17
N GLU A 900 3.66 -13.45 25.88
CA GLU A 900 2.41 -13.82 26.59
C GLU A 900 2.55 -13.83 28.10
N ARG A 901 3.24 -12.81 28.63
CA ARG A 901 3.36 -12.56 30.06
C ARG A 901 2.73 -11.22 30.40
N VAL A 902 2.35 -11.05 31.65
CA VAL A 902 1.88 -9.76 32.18
C VAL A 902 2.98 -9.07 32.97
N PRO A 903 2.97 -7.73 33.08
CA PRO A 903 3.92 -7.05 33.93
C PRO A 903 3.79 -7.50 35.38
N ALA A 904 4.92 -7.82 36.03
CA ALA A 904 4.98 -8.15 37.45
C ALA A 904 4.68 -6.93 38.36
N THR A 905 4.84 -5.71 37.84
CA THR A 905 4.59 -4.46 38.57
C THR A 905 3.60 -3.58 37.82
N ARG A 906 2.92 -2.68 38.53
CA ARG A 906 2.14 -1.59 37.92
C ARG A 906 3.03 -0.55 37.22
N LEU A 907 4.32 -0.55 37.52
CA LEU A 907 5.37 0.28 36.94
C LEU A 907 5.98 -0.45 35.73
N SER A 908 5.14 -0.76 34.74
CA SER A 908 5.53 -1.62 33.61
C SER A 908 6.62 -1.04 32.70
N TRP A 909 6.95 0.25 32.87
CA TRP A 909 8.07 0.93 32.22
C TRP A 909 9.10 1.42 33.24
N LYS A 910 10.38 1.28 32.91
CA LYS A 910 11.49 1.80 33.72
C LYS A 910 11.42 3.31 33.94
N SER A 911 10.82 4.05 33.01
CA SER A 911 10.68 5.51 33.09
C SER A 911 9.96 5.98 34.35
N PHE A 912 9.00 5.20 34.85
CA PHE A 912 8.28 5.54 36.08
C PHE A 912 9.17 5.45 37.33
N MET A 913 10.19 4.59 37.29
CA MET A 913 11.14 4.40 38.40
C MET A 913 12.30 5.40 38.34
N LEU A 914 12.67 5.84 37.14
CA LEU A 914 13.79 6.77 36.91
C LEU A 914 13.35 8.24 36.80
N GLY A 915 12.04 8.50 36.68
CA GLY A 915 11.52 9.85 36.40
C GLY A 915 11.89 10.34 35.00
N GLU A 916 11.97 9.43 34.03
CA GLU A 916 12.21 9.78 32.61
C GLU A 916 10.92 10.34 31.99
N ILE A 917 10.91 11.64 31.67
CA ILE A 917 9.77 12.29 31.03
C ILE A 917 9.89 12.28 29.51
N TYR A 918 8.83 11.82 28.83
CA TYR A 918 8.74 11.84 27.38
C TYR A 918 8.94 13.25 26.81
N LEU A 919 9.93 13.42 25.93
CA LEU A 919 10.38 14.72 25.37
C LEU A 919 10.88 15.73 26.42
N GLY A 920 11.11 15.28 27.65
CA GLY A 920 11.57 16.08 28.77
C GLY A 920 12.89 15.58 29.35
N ARG A 921 13.21 16.05 30.55
CA ARG A 921 14.41 15.66 31.30
C ARG A 921 14.12 14.45 32.17
N THR A 922 15.15 13.68 32.46
CA THR A 922 15.15 12.63 33.49
C THR A 922 15.54 13.26 34.83
N SER A 923 14.76 13.04 35.88
CA SER A 923 15.04 13.56 37.22
C SER A 923 14.25 12.77 38.26
N GLU A 924 14.86 12.53 39.42
CA GLU A 924 14.20 11.90 40.58
C GLU A 924 12.97 12.68 41.06
N GLU A 925 12.91 13.99 40.79
CA GLU A 925 11.75 14.83 41.11
C GLU A 925 10.46 14.40 40.37
N TYR A 926 10.60 13.68 39.26
CA TYR A 926 9.50 13.15 38.46
C TYR A 926 9.17 11.67 38.77
N VAL A 927 9.81 11.08 39.79
CA VAL A 927 9.43 9.77 40.29
C VAL A 927 8.20 9.94 41.19
N LEU A 928 7.16 9.13 40.96
CA LEU A 928 5.92 9.25 41.74
C LEU A 928 6.17 8.97 43.22
N PRO A 929 5.51 9.69 44.14
CA PRO A 929 5.55 9.36 45.55
C PRO A 929 5.14 7.90 45.75
N ARG A 930 5.86 7.15 46.60
CA ARG A 930 5.61 5.73 46.91
C ARG A 930 5.92 4.73 45.79
N THR A 931 6.60 5.13 44.72
CA THR A 931 7.02 4.21 43.64
C THR A 931 7.70 2.95 44.18
N TRP A 932 8.64 3.09 45.11
CA TRP A 932 9.36 1.95 45.69
C TRP A 932 8.51 1.12 46.67
N ASP A 933 7.57 1.73 47.39
CA ASP A 933 6.60 0.98 48.22
C ASP A 933 5.70 0.12 47.34
N TRP A 934 5.23 0.67 46.21
CA TRP A 934 4.41 -0.05 45.24
C TRP A 934 5.20 -1.15 44.56
N PHE A 935 6.45 -0.89 44.18
CA PHE A 935 7.34 -1.93 43.65
C PHE A 935 7.46 -3.11 44.61
N ALA A 936 7.79 -2.86 45.88
CA ALA A 936 7.92 -3.91 46.89
C ALA A 936 6.59 -4.68 47.12
N ALA A 937 5.46 -3.97 47.16
CA ALA A 937 4.15 -4.60 47.28
C ALA A 937 3.79 -5.48 46.07
N ASP A 938 4.05 -4.97 44.86
CA ASP A 938 3.76 -5.69 43.62
C ASP A 938 4.69 -6.91 43.44
N MET A 939 5.95 -6.86 43.90
CA MET A 939 6.84 -8.03 43.89
C MET A 939 6.37 -9.13 44.82
N LYS A 940 5.86 -8.76 46.00
CA LYS A 940 5.25 -9.72 46.93
C LYS A 940 3.96 -10.34 46.38
N GLU A 941 3.17 -9.57 45.64
CA GLU A 941 1.93 -10.05 45.03
C GLU A 941 2.17 -10.94 43.83
N SER A 942 3.11 -10.56 42.96
CA SER A 942 3.29 -11.19 41.64
C SER A 942 4.30 -12.32 41.61
N ASP A 943 5.25 -12.36 42.55
CA ASP A 943 6.29 -13.38 42.68
C ASP A 943 6.86 -13.89 41.33
N PRO A 944 7.43 -12.99 40.49
CA PRO A 944 7.76 -13.32 39.11
C PRO A 944 8.80 -14.45 39.00
N ALA A 945 8.61 -15.36 38.05
CA ALA A 945 9.51 -16.49 37.82
C ALA A 945 10.75 -16.13 36.99
N ALA A 946 10.67 -15.03 36.23
CA ALA A 946 11.74 -14.59 35.34
C ALA A 946 11.85 -13.06 35.29
N TYR A 947 13.02 -12.61 34.87
CA TYR A 947 13.37 -11.22 34.59
C TYR A 947 13.89 -11.07 33.16
N LEU A 948 13.44 -10.03 32.46
CA LEU A 948 13.84 -9.70 31.09
C LEU A 948 14.44 -8.30 30.99
N ARG A 949 15.52 -8.17 30.22
CA ARG A 949 16.12 -6.87 29.88
C ARG A 949 16.55 -6.81 28.42
N PRO A 950 15.95 -5.94 27.59
CA PRO A 950 16.54 -5.60 26.30
C PRO A 950 17.91 -4.96 26.51
N LYS A 951 18.96 -5.48 25.85
CA LYS A 951 20.36 -5.05 26.07
C LYS A 951 20.64 -3.60 25.69
N GLU A 952 19.78 -2.99 24.88
CA GLU A 952 19.83 -1.56 24.58
C GLU A 952 19.45 -0.68 25.78
N THR A 953 18.86 -1.26 26.84
CA THR A 953 18.54 -0.55 28.08
C THR A 953 19.60 -0.78 29.14
N THR A 954 20.07 0.29 29.77
CA THR A 954 21.00 0.22 30.90
C THR A 954 20.22 0.07 32.20
N LEU A 955 20.56 -0.95 33.00
CA LEU A 955 20.06 -1.10 34.36
C LEU A 955 20.83 -0.13 35.27
N ASP A 956 20.11 0.58 36.14
CA ASP A 956 20.72 1.41 37.17
C ASP A 956 20.95 0.56 38.43
N GLU A 957 22.20 0.16 38.63
CA GLU A 957 22.65 -0.70 39.74
C GLU A 957 22.48 -0.04 41.12
N SER A 958 22.15 1.26 41.19
CA SER A 958 21.91 1.95 42.47
C SER A 958 20.46 1.86 42.97
N THR A 959 19.57 1.19 42.22
CA THR A 959 18.14 1.15 42.52
C THR A 959 17.73 -0.11 43.29
N PRO A 960 16.68 -0.04 44.14
CA PRO A 960 16.10 -1.23 44.80
C PRO A 960 15.62 -2.31 43.81
N PHE A 961 15.36 -1.93 42.56
CA PHE A 961 15.05 -2.88 41.50
C PHE A 961 16.24 -3.77 41.17
N ALA A 962 17.43 -3.17 41.01
CA ALA A 962 18.65 -3.91 40.68
C ALA A 962 19.05 -4.84 41.83
N ASP A 963 18.93 -4.38 43.08
CA ASP A 963 19.14 -5.21 44.28
C ASP A 963 18.23 -6.46 44.23
N TYR A 964 16.93 -6.27 44.01
CA TYR A 964 15.98 -7.39 43.93
C TYR A 964 16.32 -8.36 42.78
N VAL A 965 16.69 -7.84 41.61
CA VAL A 965 17.08 -8.69 40.46
C VAL A 965 18.34 -9.49 40.76
N ASN A 966 19.34 -8.88 41.39
CA ASN A 966 20.61 -9.53 41.71
C ASN A 966 20.48 -10.54 42.86
N ASP A 967 19.57 -10.31 43.81
CA ASP A 967 19.34 -11.19 44.95
C ASP A 967 18.46 -12.42 44.59
N GLU A 968 17.47 -12.25 43.71
CA GLU A 968 16.44 -13.27 43.47
C GLU A 968 16.60 -14.03 42.14
N PHE A 969 17.38 -13.54 41.18
CA PHE A 969 17.44 -14.11 39.82
C PHE A 969 18.85 -14.48 39.36
N ALA A 970 18.97 -15.70 38.82
CA ALA A 970 20.16 -16.26 38.21
C ALA A 970 20.23 -15.92 36.71
N PRO A 971 21.41 -15.60 36.15
CA PRO A 971 21.61 -15.54 34.70
C PRO A 971 21.25 -16.89 34.06
N ALA A 972 20.32 -16.86 33.11
CA ALA A 972 19.87 -18.07 32.42
C ALA A 972 20.12 -18.00 30.91
N TYR A 973 19.97 -16.84 30.29
CA TYR A 973 20.24 -16.66 28.86
C TYR A 973 20.74 -15.25 28.57
N ASP A 974 21.86 -15.16 27.84
CA ASP A 974 22.47 -13.89 27.43
C ASP A 974 22.51 -13.76 25.90
N GLY A 975 21.36 -13.43 25.31
CA GLY A 975 21.23 -13.22 23.86
C GLY A 975 21.91 -11.94 23.37
N THR A 976 21.94 -11.71 22.06
CA THR A 976 22.54 -10.46 21.51
C THR A 976 21.66 -9.23 21.74
N THR A 977 20.34 -9.40 21.82
CA THR A 977 19.39 -8.29 21.99
C THR A 977 18.70 -8.29 23.35
N ILE A 978 18.66 -9.42 24.03
CA ILE A 978 17.91 -9.60 25.27
C ILE A 978 18.67 -10.48 26.27
N GLU A 979 18.66 -10.05 27.52
CA GLU A 979 19.09 -10.84 28.68
C GLU A 979 17.85 -11.39 29.38
N LEU A 980 17.91 -12.65 29.77
CA LEU A 980 16.90 -13.33 30.56
C LEU A 980 17.55 -13.96 31.79
N ARG A 981 16.96 -13.67 32.94
CA ARG A 981 17.29 -14.31 34.21
C ARG A 981 16.09 -15.08 34.74
N VAL A 982 16.33 -16.21 35.38
CA VAL A 982 15.29 -17.06 36.00
C VAL A 982 15.47 -16.99 37.50
N ARG A 983 14.38 -17.01 38.27
CA ARG A 983 14.46 -16.99 39.73
C ARG A 983 15.36 -18.11 40.24
N GLU A 984 16.27 -17.80 41.15
CA GLU A 984 17.32 -18.71 41.64
C GLU A 984 16.73 -20.04 42.15
N SER A 985 15.59 -19.98 42.85
CA SER A 985 14.90 -21.17 43.37
C SER A 985 14.35 -22.09 42.27
N ILE A 986 14.10 -21.58 41.06
CA ILE A 986 13.67 -22.37 39.89
C ILE A 986 14.91 -22.81 39.10
N TRP A 987 15.85 -21.88 38.86
CA TRP A 987 17.05 -22.12 38.05
C TRP A 987 17.95 -23.21 38.65
N SER A 988 18.17 -23.18 39.96
CA SER A 988 18.91 -24.22 40.68
C SER A 988 18.27 -25.60 40.53
N ARG A 989 16.94 -25.71 40.48
CA ARG A 989 16.26 -27.00 40.24
C ARG A 989 16.41 -27.51 38.81
N LEU A 990 16.55 -26.60 37.84
CA LEU A 990 16.80 -26.97 36.44
C LEU A 990 18.25 -27.44 36.25
N THR A 991 19.21 -26.78 36.90
CA THR A 991 20.64 -26.96 36.63
C THR A 991 21.39 -27.85 37.62
N ALA A 992 21.00 -27.87 38.91
CA ALA A 992 21.74 -28.59 39.93
C ALA A 992 21.47 -30.11 39.89
N PRO A 993 22.50 -30.97 39.99
CA PRO A 993 22.32 -32.43 39.99
C PRO A 993 21.37 -32.89 41.09
N ASN A 994 20.54 -33.90 40.80
CA ASN A 994 19.48 -34.36 41.70
C ASN A 994 19.90 -35.69 42.35
N GLU A 995 19.59 -35.89 43.62
CA GLU A 995 19.94 -37.12 44.34
C GLU A 995 19.28 -38.38 43.76
N SER A 996 18.19 -38.21 43.00
CA SER A 996 17.48 -39.29 42.30
C SER A 996 17.94 -39.54 40.86
N ASP A 997 19.08 -38.99 40.45
CA ASP A 997 19.62 -39.19 39.10
C ASP A 997 19.97 -40.67 38.85
N VAL A 998 19.42 -41.25 37.78
CA VAL A 998 19.70 -42.63 37.34
C VAL A 998 20.59 -42.59 36.10
N THR A 999 21.53 -43.53 35.97
CA THR A 999 22.36 -43.66 34.77
C THR A 999 21.50 -43.79 33.51
N ALA A 1000 21.72 -42.94 32.52
CA ALA A 1000 20.99 -42.93 31.26
C ALA A 1000 21.76 -43.70 30.18
N PRO A 1001 21.15 -44.69 29.50
CA PRO A 1001 21.77 -45.34 28.35
C PRO A 1001 21.92 -44.34 27.19
N MET A 1002 22.99 -44.47 26.40
CA MET A 1002 23.20 -43.71 25.16
C MET A 1002 23.32 -44.69 23.98
N PRO A 1003 22.56 -44.50 22.88
CA PRO A 1003 21.49 -43.51 22.68
C PRO A 1003 20.22 -43.86 23.48
N PHE A 1004 19.41 -42.85 23.82
CA PHE A 1004 18.07 -43.04 24.39
C PHE A 1004 16.98 -42.46 23.49
N VAL A 1005 15.79 -43.04 23.64
CA VAL A 1005 14.52 -42.52 23.13
C VAL A 1005 13.60 -42.40 24.33
N ASP A 1006 12.97 -41.24 24.49
CA ASP A 1006 12.07 -40.96 25.59
C ASP A 1006 10.72 -40.45 25.08
N GLU A 1007 9.64 -41.01 25.62
CA GLU A 1007 8.25 -40.66 25.31
C GLU A 1007 7.54 -40.09 26.56
N THR A 1008 8.26 -39.85 27.66
CA THR A 1008 7.66 -39.55 28.97
C THR A 1008 7.98 -38.15 29.50
N GLY A 1009 6.93 -37.33 29.66
CA GLY A 1009 6.77 -36.23 30.63
C GLY A 1009 7.91 -35.21 30.76
N CYS A 1010 7.85 -34.41 31.84
CA CYS A 1010 8.94 -33.49 32.18
C CYS A 1010 10.16 -34.23 32.73
N PHE A 1011 11.30 -34.10 32.07
CA PHE A 1011 12.54 -34.72 32.51
C PHE A 1011 13.77 -33.84 32.27
N ARG A 1012 14.84 -34.22 32.95
CA ARG A 1012 16.16 -33.67 32.75
C ARG A 1012 17.14 -34.78 32.41
N TRP A 1013 18.01 -34.49 31.46
CA TRP A 1013 19.18 -35.27 31.13
C TRP A 1013 20.44 -34.43 31.35
N GLN A 1014 21.48 -35.01 31.92
CA GLN A 1014 22.77 -34.37 32.14
C GLN A 1014 23.90 -35.28 31.69
N GLY A 1015 24.95 -34.75 31.09
CA GLY A 1015 26.12 -35.52 30.71
C GLY A 1015 27.24 -34.62 30.19
N THR A 1016 28.48 -35.10 30.30
CA THR A 1016 29.64 -34.42 29.74
C THR A 1016 29.92 -34.97 28.35
N VAL A 1017 29.92 -34.10 27.35
CA VAL A 1017 30.20 -34.46 25.95
C VAL A 1017 31.61 -34.04 25.58
N LYS A 1018 32.37 -34.98 24.99
CA LYS A 1018 33.76 -34.83 24.57
C LYS A 1018 33.88 -34.86 23.05
N ASP A 1019 34.99 -34.32 22.54
CA ASP A 1019 35.38 -34.37 21.14
C ASP A 1019 34.37 -33.69 20.19
N LEU A 1020 33.80 -32.55 20.62
CA LEU A 1020 32.77 -31.80 19.89
C LEU A 1020 33.25 -31.07 18.63
N ASP A 1021 34.53 -31.21 18.27
CA ASP A 1021 35.13 -30.66 17.04
C ASP A 1021 34.89 -31.54 15.80
N SER A 1022 34.01 -32.55 15.90
CA SER A 1022 33.62 -33.43 14.80
C SER A 1022 32.91 -32.70 13.67
N THR A 1023 32.99 -33.21 12.43
CA THR A 1023 32.27 -32.60 11.29
C THR A 1023 30.75 -32.73 11.39
N GLU A 1024 30.26 -33.70 12.17
CA GLU A 1024 28.82 -33.92 12.39
C GLU A 1024 28.37 -33.35 13.75
N PRO A 1025 27.13 -32.83 13.85
CA PRO A 1025 26.61 -32.29 15.10
C PRO A 1025 26.20 -33.38 16.11
N PHE A 1026 26.40 -33.09 17.38
CA PHE A 1026 25.71 -33.76 18.48
C PHE A 1026 24.42 -33.00 18.80
N GLY A 1027 23.32 -33.70 19.07
CA GLY A 1027 22.10 -33.00 19.43
C GLY A 1027 20.93 -33.89 19.81
N PHE A 1028 19.80 -33.22 19.99
CA PHE A 1028 18.53 -33.81 20.37
C PHE A 1028 17.48 -33.46 19.33
N THR A 1029 16.65 -34.45 19.00
CA THR A 1029 15.55 -34.35 18.06
C THR A 1029 14.25 -34.57 18.81
N PHE A 1030 13.27 -33.72 18.53
CA PHE A 1030 11.94 -33.77 19.13
C PHE A 1030 10.91 -33.95 18.00
N GLU A 1031 10.27 -35.12 18.00
CA GLU A 1031 9.25 -35.51 17.02
C GLU A 1031 7.89 -35.56 17.73
N ASP A 1032 6.86 -34.91 17.19
CA ASP A 1032 5.51 -35.06 17.72
C ASP A 1032 5.04 -36.51 17.61
N ALA A 1033 4.37 -37.00 18.66
CA ALA A 1033 3.89 -38.39 18.72
C ALA A 1033 2.90 -38.74 17.59
N ASP A 1034 2.20 -37.76 17.02
CA ASP A 1034 1.28 -37.92 15.89
C ASP A 1034 1.85 -37.45 14.53
N GLY A 1035 3.09 -36.93 14.52
CA GLY A 1035 3.76 -36.39 13.34
C GLY A 1035 3.07 -35.16 12.74
N SER A 1036 2.28 -34.42 13.54
CA SER A 1036 1.52 -33.26 13.06
C SER A 1036 2.36 -31.99 12.93
N ALA A 1037 3.38 -31.79 13.79
CA ALA A 1037 4.35 -30.71 13.67
C ALA A 1037 5.67 -31.13 13.00
N GLU A 1038 6.43 -30.12 12.59
CA GLU A 1038 7.78 -30.29 12.05
C GLU A 1038 8.74 -30.75 13.15
N THR A 1039 9.66 -31.64 12.81
CA THR A 1039 10.72 -32.06 13.72
C THR A 1039 11.59 -30.87 14.11
N VAL A 1040 11.84 -30.69 15.40
CA VAL A 1040 12.74 -29.65 15.91
C VAL A 1040 13.98 -30.26 16.55
N HIS A 1041 15.07 -29.50 16.52
CA HIS A 1041 16.39 -29.94 16.96
C HIS A 1041 17.05 -28.92 17.88
N LEU A 1042 17.77 -29.44 18.87
CA LEU A 1042 18.75 -28.70 19.67
C LEU A 1042 20.12 -29.33 19.42
N SER A 1043 21.01 -28.59 18.78
CA SER A 1043 22.24 -29.14 18.22
C SER A 1043 23.45 -28.33 18.64
N ILE A 1044 24.59 -28.99 18.72
CA ILE A 1044 25.90 -28.40 18.96
C ILE A 1044 26.93 -29.00 18.02
N ASN A 1045 27.85 -28.16 17.55
CA ASN A 1045 28.98 -28.56 16.73
C ASN A 1045 30.08 -27.49 16.87
N GLY A 1046 31.30 -27.92 17.23
CA GLY A 1046 32.44 -27.05 17.48
C GLY A 1046 32.09 -25.91 18.43
N GLU A 1047 32.39 -24.69 18.00
CA GLU A 1047 32.16 -23.44 18.75
C GLU A 1047 30.70 -22.92 18.68
N ARG A 1048 29.71 -23.74 18.29
CA ARG A 1048 28.33 -23.27 18.11
C ARG A 1048 27.30 -24.24 18.66
N GLY A 1049 26.28 -23.68 19.30
CA GLY A 1049 25.00 -24.36 19.55
C GLY A 1049 23.86 -23.64 18.86
N TRP A 1050 22.83 -24.38 18.45
CA TRP A 1050 21.68 -23.80 17.76
C TRP A 1050 20.40 -24.60 17.99
N SER A 1051 19.29 -23.93 17.81
CA SER A 1051 17.95 -24.51 17.69
C SER A 1051 17.51 -24.42 16.24
N SER A 1052 17.00 -25.51 15.68
CA SER A 1052 16.49 -25.55 14.31
C SER A 1052 15.26 -26.45 14.18
N SER A 1053 14.68 -26.42 13.00
CA SER A 1053 13.79 -27.44 12.47
C SER A 1053 14.47 -28.12 11.27
N ASP A 1054 13.81 -29.10 10.67
CA ASP A 1054 14.26 -29.74 9.42
C ASP A 1054 14.53 -28.70 8.29
N ASN A 1055 13.80 -27.58 8.29
CA ASN A 1055 13.88 -26.58 7.22
C ASN A 1055 14.59 -25.27 7.58
N VAL A 1056 14.63 -24.88 8.87
CA VAL A 1056 15.06 -23.52 9.28
C VAL A 1056 15.84 -23.55 10.59
N GLU A 1057 16.99 -22.87 10.63
CA GLU A 1057 17.68 -22.52 11.88
C GLU A 1057 16.97 -21.33 12.55
N PHE A 1058 16.56 -21.50 13.81
CA PHE A 1058 15.89 -20.45 14.56
C PHE A 1058 16.91 -19.49 15.20
N ALA A 1059 17.83 -20.01 16.00
CA ALA A 1059 18.77 -19.22 16.78
C ALA A 1059 20.06 -19.99 16.99
N SER A 1060 21.17 -19.28 17.16
CA SER A 1060 22.46 -19.87 17.51
C SER A 1060 23.27 -19.00 18.46
N GLY A 1061 24.11 -19.66 19.26
CA GLY A 1061 24.99 -19.05 20.24
C GLY A 1061 26.41 -19.61 20.14
N PRO A 1062 27.43 -18.80 20.46
CA PRO A 1062 28.82 -19.25 20.52
C PRO A 1062 29.05 -20.16 21.73
N ARG A 1063 29.99 -21.10 21.58
CA ARG A 1063 30.51 -21.98 22.64
C ARG A 1063 31.99 -21.71 22.87
N THR A 1064 32.51 -22.18 23.99
CA THR A 1064 33.87 -21.82 24.44
C THR A 1064 34.83 -23.00 24.65
N SER A 1065 34.37 -24.26 24.50
CA SER A 1065 35.18 -25.45 24.75
C SER A 1065 34.78 -26.66 23.89
N SER A 1066 35.76 -27.53 23.62
CA SER A 1066 35.57 -28.81 22.92
C SER A 1066 35.04 -29.95 23.82
N GLU A 1067 34.99 -29.71 25.13
CA GLU A 1067 34.33 -30.54 26.15
C GLU A 1067 33.30 -29.68 26.90
N ALA A 1068 32.10 -30.19 27.11
CA ALA A 1068 31.04 -29.43 27.78
C ALA A 1068 30.13 -30.29 28.65
N ASP A 1069 29.81 -29.75 29.83
CA ASP A 1069 28.75 -30.25 30.69
C ASP A 1069 27.41 -29.75 30.15
N LEU A 1070 26.65 -30.68 29.58
CA LEU A 1070 25.36 -30.39 28.99
C LEU A 1070 24.24 -30.83 29.92
N THR A 1071 23.22 -29.98 30.00
CA THR A 1071 21.94 -30.32 30.61
C THR A 1071 20.84 -30.08 29.58
N LEU A 1072 20.13 -31.14 29.20
CA LEU A 1072 18.89 -31.04 28.46
C LEU A 1072 17.73 -31.04 29.45
N VAL A 1073 16.88 -30.03 29.39
CA VAL A 1073 15.60 -30.02 30.07
C VAL A 1073 14.49 -30.10 29.05
N VAL A 1074 13.59 -31.07 29.21
CA VAL A 1074 12.42 -31.24 28.36
C VAL A 1074 11.17 -31.07 29.22
N GLY A 1075 10.33 -30.10 28.86
CA GLY A 1075 8.99 -29.94 29.39
C GLY A 1075 7.92 -30.17 28.33
N PRO A 1076 6.63 -30.08 28.67
CA PRO A 1076 5.52 -30.36 27.76
C PRO A 1076 5.36 -29.34 26.63
N ARG A 1077 5.91 -28.13 26.77
CA ARG A 1077 5.79 -27.03 25.80
C ARG A 1077 7.13 -26.55 25.25
N SER A 1078 8.24 -27.06 25.76
CA SER A 1078 9.56 -26.51 25.47
C SER A 1078 10.70 -27.45 25.86
N ALA A 1079 11.79 -27.41 25.11
CA ALA A 1079 13.06 -28.02 25.47
C ALA A 1079 14.18 -26.98 25.49
N LEU A 1080 15.09 -27.11 26.45
CA LEU A 1080 16.23 -26.22 26.66
C LEU A 1080 17.52 -27.05 26.70
N LEU A 1081 18.51 -26.61 25.96
CA LEU A 1081 19.89 -27.11 26.04
C LEU A 1081 20.73 -26.09 26.79
N ILE A 1082 21.29 -26.51 27.92
CA ILE A 1082 22.06 -25.69 28.86
C ILE A 1082 23.50 -26.18 28.85
N GLU A 1083 24.44 -25.25 28.70
CA GLU A 1083 25.89 -25.48 28.78
C GLU A 1083 26.46 -24.59 29.89
N ASN A 1084 27.22 -25.17 30.82
CA ASN A 1084 27.90 -24.44 31.89
C ASN A 1084 26.97 -23.48 32.69
N GLY A 1085 25.71 -23.87 32.87
CA GLY A 1085 24.72 -23.08 33.60
C GLY A 1085 24.07 -21.93 32.83
N SER A 1086 24.23 -21.86 31.50
CA SER A 1086 23.51 -20.92 30.63
C SER A 1086 22.79 -21.66 29.49
N VAL A 1087 21.59 -21.23 29.12
CA VAL A 1087 20.87 -21.74 27.95
C VAL A 1087 21.65 -21.39 26.69
N LEU A 1088 22.00 -22.41 25.93
CA LEU A 1088 22.67 -22.31 24.65
C LEU A 1088 21.67 -22.26 23.49
N ALA A 1089 20.62 -23.08 23.57
CA ALA A 1089 19.54 -23.16 22.59
C ALA A 1089 18.24 -23.61 23.26
N ALA A 1090 17.09 -23.16 22.76
CA ALA A 1090 15.79 -23.60 23.23
C ALA A 1090 14.77 -23.66 22.09
N VAL A 1091 13.82 -24.59 22.18
CA VAL A 1091 12.73 -24.77 21.21
C VAL A 1091 11.41 -24.93 21.96
N ARG A 1092 10.32 -24.44 21.36
CA ARG A 1092 8.96 -24.80 21.80
C ARG A 1092 8.57 -26.15 21.22
N LEU A 1093 7.69 -26.86 21.91
CA LEU A 1093 7.22 -28.21 21.57
C LEU A 1093 5.70 -28.18 21.54
N ASP A 1094 5.09 -28.90 20.59
CA ASP A 1094 3.65 -28.98 20.42
C ASP A 1094 3.07 -30.23 21.11
N GLY A 1095 3.15 -30.23 22.45
CA GLY A 1095 2.57 -31.29 23.27
C GLY A 1095 3.53 -32.45 23.53
N THR A 1096 3.05 -33.69 23.36
CA THR A 1096 3.86 -34.88 23.71
C THR A 1096 4.80 -35.23 22.58
N VAL A 1097 6.09 -34.93 22.78
CA VAL A 1097 7.14 -35.26 21.82
C VAL A 1097 7.91 -36.50 22.22
N ARG A 1098 8.35 -37.25 21.21
CA ARG A 1098 9.38 -38.26 21.31
C ARG A 1098 10.74 -37.57 21.21
N THR A 1099 11.51 -37.63 22.29
CA THR A 1099 12.87 -37.09 22.34
C THR A 1099 13.86 -38.19 21.96
N SER A 1100 14.77 -37.91 21.04
CA SER A 1100 15.87 -38.79 20.67
C SER A 1100 17.20 -38.02 20.66
N VAL A 1101 18.29 -38.72 20.94
CA VAL A 1101 19.64 -38.16 20.86
C VAL A 1101 20.33 -38.68 19.60
N PHE A 1102 21.03 -37.81 18.88
CA PHE A 1102 21.92 -38.18 17.80
C PHE A 1102 23.33 -37.72 18.13
N ALA A 1103 24.28 -38.64 17.97
CA ALA A 1103 25.69 -38.43 18.29
C ALA A 1103 26.55 -39.10 17.19
N PRO A 1104 27.58 -38.40 16.68
CA PRO A 1104 28.60 -38.99 15.81
C PRO A 1104 29.35 -40.13 16.53
N GLU A 1105 29.88 -41.11 15.79
CA GLU A 1105 30.61 -42.26 16.38
C GLU A 1105 31.86 -41.85 17.18
N ASP A 1106 32.43 -40.68 16.87
CA ASP A 1106 33.61 -40.10 17.50
C ASP A 1106 33.30 -39.20 18.71
N VAL A 1107 32.04 -38.88 18.98
CA VAL A 1107 31.63 -38.04 20.11
C VAL A 1107 31.33 -38.90 21.35
N GLY A 1108 32.17 -38.77 22.38
CA GLY A 1108 32.02 -39.48 23.64
C GLY A 1108 31.09 -38.77 24.62
N VAL A 1109 30.09 -39.48 25.16
CA VAL A 1109 29.24 -38.97 26.25
C VAL A 1109 29.54 -39.74 27.54
N VAL A 1110 29.97 -39.03 28.58
CA VAL A 1110 30.28 -39.61 29.90
C VAL A 1110 29.35 -39.07 30.99
N ASP A 1111 29.18 -39.85 32.04
CA ASP A 1111 28.36 -39.51 33.21
C ASP A 1111 26.90 -39.12 32.89
N ALA A 1112 26.33 -39.72 31.82
CA ALA A 1112 24.96 -39.50 31.41
C ALA A 1112 23.97 -39.92 32.52
N ARG A 1113 23.17 -38.97 32.98
CA ARG A 1113 22.18 -39.11 34.05
C ARG A 1113 20.82 -38.60 33.60
N ARG A 1114 19.77 -39.21 34.12
CA ARG A 1114 18.39 -38.80 33.89
C ARG A 1114 17.62 -38.72 35.21
N SER A 1115 16.79 -37.70 35.33
CA SER A 1115 15.83 -37.56 36.43
C SER A 1115 14.51 -36.94 35.97
N ALA A 1116 13.42 -37.28 36.66
CA ALA A 1116 12.15 -36.60 36.49
C ALA A 1116 12.22 -35.19 37.10
N LEU A 1117 11.67 -34.20 36.42
CA LEU A 1117 11.57 -32.84 36.94
C LEU A 1117 10.25 -32.65 37.66
N THR A 1118 10.31 -32.24 38.93
CA THR A 1118 9.12 -31.94 39.75
C THR A 1118 9.18 -30.53 40.31
N GLY A 1119 8.02 -29.88 40.42
CA GLY A 1119 7.90 -28.55 40.99
C GLY A 1119 8.41 -27.40 40.12
N ILE A 1120 8.77 -27.65 38.86
CA ILE A 1120 8.99 -26.61 37.85
C ILE A 1120 7.63 -26.18 37.31
N PRO A 1121 7.26 -24.89 37.29
CA PRO A 1121 5.91 -24.44 36.92
C PRO A 1121 5.37 -25.04 35.61
N GLY A 1122 6.16 -24.99 34.53
CA GLY A 1122 5.78 -25.57 33.24
C GLY A 1122 5.68 -27.10 33.21
N CYS A 1123 5.99 -27.77 34.32
CA CYS A 1123 5.91 -29.22 34.52
C CYS A 1123 4.81 -29.66 35.50
N VAL A 1124 4.02 -28.74 36.06
CA VAL A 1124 3.02 -29.06 37.09
C VAL A 1124 1.70 -29.57 36.49
N ASN A 1125 1.44 -29.34 35.20
CA ASN A 1125 0.17 -29.64 34.52
C ASN A 1125 0.22 -30.85 33.54
N SER A 1126 1.25 -31.71 33.59
CA SER A 1126 1.37 -32.93 32.78
C SER A 1126 1.02 -34.20 33.54
#